data_AF-A0A351AT89-F1
#
_entry.id   AF-A0A351AT89-F1
#
_cell.length_a   1.000
_cell.length_b   1.000
_cell.length_c   1.000
_cell.angle_alpha   90.00
_cell.angle_beta   90.00
_cell.angle_gamma   90.00
#
_symmetry.space_group_name_H-M   'P 1'
#
loop_
_entity.id
_entity.type
_entity.pdbx_description
1 polymer ?
#
loop_
_entity_poly.entity_id
_entity_poly.type
_entity_poly.pdbx_seq_one_letter_code
_entity_poly.pdbx_strand_id
1 'polypeptide(L)'
;AAGATWYHADAGEELRFDDDSSYCFESESWIMRQKSGSTIDEAVFDGITPDNVRTLTDENGETYTVSMYSQATVVAALNRMLGKETKKPERTLVERYKIDDEGMIDVIIKLSGDAVLENGGAVLGEGLTKQQSAAREKLAAEHEIIKKRIECAASAISFEYDFTLLCNGFAASVPFNEVSRIAAVAGVESVEYMPVFEIPTESYEIVRPDDTKMTIANDVIESGYAWDLGIDGSGMVIAIIDTGIDTDNECFAPGLETVKLTQEDISRIITENPDMNMLALRPGTTAEQVYINDKIPFAFDYADKDCNVNHGGQASAHGTHVAGIAAGQAVESAGTAFGLTTLGVAPKAQILPLKVFSNRDASATLGSVAAAMEDAIVLGADAINLSLGAVGGPVYYEGYTEIFDAALANGINVVASAGNSASSAYHSLWEADLGLTDNPDIGMVGMPGSFNSVLTVASLNNPEYFVAIQTKDALLFDDAYPEYGGSWKSRYDDKADYEYKVATRIGGHSYEYSIFHATIDSADLSDVSGKLLFVDYNSELTIDEHAAFAREAGAAALFIFDSLNKTNYIDTTREDWTYPVAAYKYDSLTKALEPSHPATIHINPYWDIDDQGGYMSSFSSWGTTGGLTIKPEITAVGGNVFSAYNGSGAYAVSSGTSMSAPMTAGSALLVRQYLMNNFDIPAAELPEVVNNLLMSAAAPVLNPDGLTYSPRYQGAGFENIRAALTAGAYITTECGRAKLELGDDPQKTGVYNLNFTVVNMTDADKTYTVDASVQTESAETGRINADGTRRYLMTQTPHMLNSEIAGGGMITVPAGGSTEVSVTITLTEEDIAYIENYFPNGIYVEGFVTLTAGEENGVDLSAPFLAFYGDWLALPAIEQSSYYDFTEIETGECDATHVVNGVYTYDANYDEYIGLGTSMAWPNNSVYSTEELGTMRYVANRNAISPNGDSIRDAIDAIVIGLNRNVENFYYSVVNAETGVEYYRKDLGFVPKTYYN
;
A
#
# COMPACT_ATOMS: atom_id res chain seq x y z
N ALA A 1 -10.63 35.28 -16.38
CA ALA A 1 -11.64 36.36 -16.41
C ALA A 1 -11.41 37.46 -15.35
N ALA A 2 -10.22 38.09 -15.26
CA ALA A 2 -9.93 39.12 -14.23
C ALA A 2 -9.07 40.31 -14.71
N GLY A 3 -9.14 40.68 -16.00
CA GLY A 3 -8.34 41.79 -16.54
C GLY A 3 -6.83 41.50 -16.70
N ALA A 4 -6.42 40.24 -16.50
CA ALA A 4 -5.15 39.70 -16.98
C ALA A 4 -5.35 38.75 -18.18
N THR A 5 -4.34 38.74 -19.04
CA THR A 5 -4.19 37.79 -20.14
C THR A 5 -3.07 36.83 -19.79
N TRP A 6 -3.35 35.53 -19.90
CA TRP A 6 -2.37 34.47 -19.67
C TRP A 6 -1.85 33.94 -21.00
N TYR A 7 -0.56 33.66 -21.04
CA TYR A 7 0.13 33.03 -22.17
C TYR A 7 0.93 31.86 -21.63
N HIS A 8 0.86 30.72 -22.29
CA HIS A 8 1.70 29.58 -21.98
C HIS A 8 2.83 29.47 -23.01
N ALA A 9 4.05 29.37 -22.48
CA ALA A 9 5.36 29.08 -23.06
C ALA A 9 5.76 27.59 -23.10
N ASP A 10 5.90 26.91 -24.25
CA ASP A 10 6.59 25.60 -24.24
C ASP A 10 8.13 25.79 -24.19
N ALA A 11 8.86 24.79 -23.67
CA ALA A 11 10.33 24.83 -23.64
C ALA A 11 10.91 24.94 -25.06
N GLY A 12 11.78 25.94 -25.28
CA GLY A 12 12.38 26.27 -26.57
C GLY A 12 11.57 27.24 -27.45
N GLU A 13 10.39 27.68 -27.00
CA GLU A 13 9.60 28.70 -27.69
C GLU A 13 10.25 30.09 -27.55
N GLU A 14 10.09 30.95 -28.57
CA GLU A 14 10.70 32.29 -28.60
C GLU A 14 9.62 33.38 -28.54
N LEU A 15 9.60 34.17 -27.47
CA LEU A 15 8.79 35.38 -27.36
C LEU A 15 9.57 36.58 -27.93
N ARG A 16 8.99 37.32 -28.87
CA ARG A 16 9.60 38.53 -29.47
C ARG A 16 8.92 39.80 -28.98
N PHE A 17 9.72 40.79 -28.62
CA PHE A 17 9.27 42.10 -28.15
C PHE A 17 9.38 43.17 -29.26
N ASP A 18 8.65 44.27 -29.10
CA ASP A 18 8.59 45.37 -30.08
C ASP A 18 9.93 46.12 -30.27
N ASP A 19 10.92 45.88 -29.41
CA ASP A 19 12.27 46.46 -29.48
C ASP A 19 13.29 45.54 -30.19
N ASP A 20 12.81 44.55 -30.96
CA ASP A 20 13.59 43.50 -31.62
C ASP A 20 14.36 42.57 -30.66
N SER A 21 14.12 42.64 -29.34
CA SER A 21 14.62 41.64 -28.40
C SER A 21 13.78 40.37 -28.42
N SER A 22 14.39 39.23 -28.11
CA SER A 22 13.70 37.96 -27.97
C SER A 22 14.10 37.23 -26.69
N TYR A 23 13.17 36.44 -26.17
CA TYR A 23 13.37 35.57 -25.02
C TYR A 23 13.00 34.15 -25.41
N CYS A 24 13.97 33.24 -25.28
CA CYS A 24 13.77 31.81 -25.50
C CYS A 24 13.52 31.15 -24.13
N PHE A 25 12.43 30.40 -24.00
CA PHE A 25 12.10 29.72 -22.75
C PHE A 25 12.99 28.48 -22.58
N GLU A 26 13.71 28.37 -21.46
CA GLU A 26 14.54 27.19 -21.15
C GLU A 26 13.69 26.02 -20.59
N SER A 27 12.52 26.33 -20.03
CA SER A 27 11.55 25.39 -19.47
C SER A 27 10.13 25.85 -19.79
N GLU A 28 9.16 24.94 -19.64
CA GLU A 28 7.74 25.27 -19.72
C GLU A 28 7.40 26.42 -18.76
N SER A 29 6.59 27.40 -19.19
CA SER A 29 6.34 28.61 -18.41
C SER A 29 4.94 29.20 -18.64
N TRP A 30 4.35 29.81 -17.62
CA TRP A 30 3.18 30.68 -17.74
C TRP A 30 3.58 32.14 -17.61
N ILE A 31 2.92 33.00 -18.38
CA ILE A 31 3.11 34.45 -18.37
C ILE A 31 1.76 35.12 -18.17
N MET A 32 1.62 35.87 -17.09
CA MET A 32 0.44 36.68 -16.82
C MET A 32 0.74 38.14 -17.15
N ARG A 33 -0.03 38.75 -18.05
CA ARG A 33 0.01 40.19 -18.35
C ARG A 33 -1.21 40.88 -17.78
N GLN A 34 -1.01 41.90 -16.95
CA GLN A 34 -2.07 42.65 -16.26
C GLN A 34 -1.90 44.16 -16.46
N LYS A 35 -2.98 44.90 -16.70
CA LYS A 35 -2.92 46.38 -16.80
C LYS A 35 -2.63 47.01 -15.43
N SER A 36 -1.68 47.94 -15.36
CA SER A 36 -1.29 48.58 -14.10
C SER A 36 -2.45 49.41 -13.53
N GLY A 37 -2.85 49.09 -12.28
CA GLY A 37 -4.01 49.68 -11.60
C GLY A 37 -5.23 48.76 -11.50
N SER A 38 -5.26 47.65 -12.24
CA SER A 38 -6.19 46.54 -11.97
C SER A 38 -5.66 45.74 -10.78
N THR A 39 -6.51 45.34 -9.84
CA THR A 39 -6.17 44.38 -8.78
C THR A 39 -6.71 43.01 -9.17
N ILE A 40 -5.83 42.02 -9.25
CA ILE A 40 -6.21 40.62 -9.21
C ILE A 40 -6.02 40.23 -7.76
N ASP A 41 -7.02 39.60 -7.19
CA ASP A 41 -6.92 39.06 -5.85
C ASP A 41 -5.86 37.95 -5.87
N GLU A 42 -4.75 38.12 -5.14
CA GLU A 42 -3.67 37.10 -5.08
C GLU A 42 -4.19 35.78 -4.49
N ALA A 43 -5.30 35.80 -3.76
CA ALA A 43 -6.03 34.61 -3.34
C ALA A 43 -6.61 33.80 -4.51
N VAL A 44 -6.62 34.33 -5.75
CA VAL A 44 -7.05 33.60 -6.97
C VAL A 44 -6.13 32.46 -7.34
N PHE A 45 -4.87 32.49 -6.91
CA PHE A 45 -3.86 31.50 -7.29
C PHE A 45 -3.30 30.74 -6.08
N ASP A 46 -4.04 30.64 -4.97
CA ASP A 46 -3.63 29.92 -3.75
C ASP A 46 -2.20 30.25 -3.28
N GLY A 47 -1.82 31.53 -3.36
CA GLY A 47 -0.50 31.98 -2.93
C GLY A 47 0.65 31.67 -3.90
N ILE A 48 0.38 31.21 -5.12
CA ILE A 48 1.40 31.02 -6.17
C ILE A 48 2.09 32.36 -6.47
N THR A 49 3.40 32.42 -6.20
CA THR A 49 4.23 33.59 -6.50
C THR A 49 5.02 33.43 -7.79
N PRO A 50 5.13 34.47 -8.64
CA PRO A 50 5.94 34.43 -9.85
C PRO A 50 7.44 34.49 -9.57
N ASP A 51 8.22 33.79 -10.40
CA ASP A 51 9.69 33.81 -10.36
C ASP A 51 10.26 35.15 -10.85
N ASN A 52 9.52 35.83 -11.73
CA ASN A 52 9.91 37.13 -12.28
C ASN A 52 8.71 38.05 -12.45
N VAL A 53 8.85 39.32 -12.07
CA VAL A 53 7.84 40.36 -12.30
C VAL A 53 8.49 41.56 -12.97
N ARG A 54 7.91 42.03 -14.07
CA ARG A 54 8.37 43.22 -14.82
C ARG A 54 7.22 44.16 -15.10
N THR A 55 7.55 45.44 -15.28
CA THR A 55 6.59 46.46 -15.71
C THR A 55 6.94 46.89 -17.14
N LEU A 56 5.99 46.79 -18.07
CA LEU A 56 6.14 47.18 -19.48
C LEU A 56 5.21 48.35 -19.79
N THR A 57 5.58 49.22 -20.74
CA THR A 57 4.71 50.29 -21.24
C THR A 57 4.54 50.13 -22.75
N ASP A 58 3.31 50.13 -23.24
CA ASP A 58 3.03 50.00 -24.67
C ASP A 58 3.22 51.34 -25.43
N GLU A 59 3.11 51.28 -26.76
CA GLU A 59 3.23 52.43 -27.67
C GLU A 59 2.21 53.55 -27.41
N ASN A 60 1.11 53.25 -26.71
CA ASN A 60 0.07 54.21 -26.34
C ASN A 60 0.30 54.83 -24.95
N GLY A 61 1.40 54.44 -24.28
CA GLY A 61 1.75 54.89 -22.93
C GLY A 61 1.00 54.17 -21.82
N GLU A 62 0.33 53.04 -22.11
CA GLU A 62 -0.32 52.22 -21.09
C GLU A 62 0.69 51.27 -20.44
N THR A 63 0.68 51.20 -19.11
CA THR A 63 1.60 50.36 -18.34
C THR A 63 0.95 49.03 -17.95
N TYR A 64 1.73 47.95 -18.00
CA TYR A 64 1.34 46.58 -17.66
C TYR A 64 2.34 45.95 -16.70
N THR A 65 1.86 45.17 -15.74
CA THR A 65 2.67 44.23 -14.96
C THR A 65 2.67 42.89 -15.68
N VAL A 66 3.84 42.30 -15.87
CA VAL A 66 4.04 40.97 -16.48
C VAL A 66 4.72 40.07 -15.46
N SER A 67 4.06 38.98 -15.10
CA SER A 67 4.53 37.98 -14.14
C SER A 67 4.83 36.67 -14.87
N MET A 68 5.97 36.05 -14.59
CA MET A 68 6.41 34.79 -15.20
C MET A 68 6.51 33.70 -14.13
N TYR A 69 6.00 32.52 -14.46
CA TYR A 69 5.97 31.33 -13.61
C TYR A 69 6.61 30.18 -14.39
N SER A 70 7.77 29.70 -13.94
CA SER A 70 8.64 28.76 -14.64
C SER A 70 9.05 27.55 -13.79
N GLN A 71 8.84 27.60 -12.47
CA GLN A 71 8.99 26.42 -11.60
C GLN A 71 8.03 25.31 -12.01
N ALA A 72 8.54 24.09 -12.17
CA ALA A 72 7.77 22.95 -12.68
C ALA A 72 6.50 22.65 -11.86
N THR A 73 6.58 22.71 -10.53
CA THR A 73 5.44 22.50 -9.62
C THR A 73 4.36 23.57 -9.80
N VAL A 74 4.78 24.84 -9.93
CA VAL A 74 3.88 25.97 -10.18
C VAL A 74 3.24 25.88 -11.56
N VAL A 75 4.03 25.54 -12.59
CA VAL A 75 3.52 25.37 -13.96
C VAL A 75 2.51 24.22 -14.03
N ALA A 76 2.76 23.11 -13.34
CA ALA A 76 1.82 22.01 -13.23
C ALA A 76 0.51 22.43 -12.55
N ALA A 77 0.58 23.16 -11.43
CA ALA A 77 -0.60 23.72 -10.77
C ALA A 77 -1.38 24.67 -11.69
N LEU A 78 -0.70 25.60 -12.37
CA LEU A 78 -1.34 26.53 -13.31
C LEU A 78 -1.92 25.82 -14.54
N ASN A 79 -1.28 24.76 -15.03
CA ASN A 79 -1.79 23.93 -16.12
C ASN A 79 -3.14 23.29 -15.75
N ARG A 80 -3.28 22.80 -14.50
CA ARG A 80 -4.55 22.31 -13.95
C ARG A 80 -5.56 23.45 -13.83
N MET A 81 -5.19 24.52 -13.11
CA MET A 81 -6.08 25.66 -12.80
C MET A 81 -6.67 26.32 -14.06
N LEU A 82 -5.86 26.46 -15.11
CA LEU A 82 -6.20 27.18 -16.35
C LEU A 82 -6.61 26.24 -17.51
N GLY A 83 -6.67 24.93 -17.27
CA GLY A 83 -7.22 23.94 -18.21
C GLY A 83 -6.43 23.74 -19.50
N LYS A 84 -5.08 23.83 -19.46
CA LYS A 84 -4.27 23.82 -20.69
C LYS A 84 -4.21 22.49 -21.43
N GLU A 85 -4.18 21.36 -20.74
CA GLU A 85 -4.45 20.01 -21.27
C GLU A 85 -3.97 18.99 -20.24
N THR A 86 -4.87 18.10 -19.84
CA THR A 86 -4.49 16.88 -19.15
C THR A 86 -4.03 15.87 -20.21
N LYS A 87 -2.78 15.39 -20.17
CA LYS A 87 -2.40 14.22 -20.99
C LYS A 87 -3.25 13.06 -20.48
N LYS A 88 -4.15 12.53 -21.32
CA LYS A 88 -4.83 11.27 -21.01
C LYS A 88 -3.76 10.20 -20.80
N PRO A 89 -3.54 9.72 -19.56
CA PRO A 89 -2.69 8.56 -19.35
C PRO A 89 -3.31 7.37 -20.08
N GLU A 90 -2.50 6.39 -20.47
CA GLU A 90 -3.04 5.08 -20.81
C GLU A 90 -3.64 4.51 -19.52
N ARG A 91 -4.97 4.49 -19.41
CA ARG A 91 -5.70 4.03 -18.23
C ARG A 91 -6.56 2.84 -18.59
N THR A 92 -6.53 1.83 -17.73
CA THR A 92 -7.48 0.72 -17.81
C THR A 92 -8.46 0.85 -16.66
N LEU A 93 -9.73 1.08 -16.98
CA LEU A 93 -10.79 0.96 -15.98
C LEU A 93 -10.86 -0.52 -15.57
N VAL A 94 -10.84 -0.80 -14.26
CA VAL A 94 -10.95 -2.17 -13.78
C VAL A 94 -12.41 -2.64 -13.90
N GLU A 95 -12.72 -3.37 -14.98
CA GLU A 95 -14.02 -4.05 -15.14
C GLU A 95 -14.07 -5.28 -14.22
N ARG A 96 -14.86 -5.23 -13.13
CA ARG A 96 -14.95 -6.37 -12.19
C ARG A 96 -16.03 -7.40 -12.51
N TYR A 97 -17.07 -7.06 -13.27
CA TYR A 97 -18.22 -7.96 -13.45
C TYR A 97 -18.85 -7.91 -14.85
N LYS A 98 -18.58 -8.92 -15.67
CA LYS A 98 -19.48 -9.35 -16.76
C LYS A 98 -20.28 -10.55 -16.27
N ILE A 99 -21.38 -10.30 -15.58
CA ILE A 99 -22.32 -11.38 -15.20
C ILE A 99 -23.20 -11.67 -16.40
N ASP A 100 -23.01 -12.86 -16.98
CA ASP A 100 -23.94 -13.52 -17.90
C ASP A 100 -25.09 -14.11 -17.08
N ASP A 101 -26.34 -13.85 -17.49
CA ASP A 101 -27.54 -14.26 -16.75
C ASP A 101 -27.67 -15.80 -16.64
N GLU A 102 -26.95 -16.56 -17.47
CA GLU A 102 -26.83 -18.03 -17.42
C GLU A 102 -25.49 -18.54 -16.85
N GLY A 103 -24.58 -17.65 -16.46
CA GLY A 103 -23.26 -17.99 -15.93
C GLY A 103 -23.32 -18.66 -14.56
N MET A 104 -22.37 -19.58 -14.31
CA MET A 104 -22.12 -20.11 -12.97
C MET A 104 -21.39 -19.05 -12.14
N ILE A 105 -21.80 -18.89 -10.89
CA ILE A 105 -21.19 -18.00 -9.91
C ILE A 105 -20.92 -18.76 -8.63
N ASP A 106 -19.86 -18.37 -7.94
CA ASP A 106 -19.52 -18.96 -6.65
C ASP A 106 -20.18 -18.17 -5.51
N VAL A 107 -20.77 -18.90 -4.57
CA VAL A 107 -21.54 -18.36 -3.45
C VAL A 107 -21.19 -19.07 -2.15
N ILE A 108 -21.37 -18.38 -1.03
CA ILE A 108 -21.48 -19.00 0.30
C ILE A 108 -22.96 -19.11 0.64
N ILE A 109 -23.38 -20.31 1.04
CA ILE A 109 -24.73 -20.60 1.49
C ILE A 109 -24.66 -20.76 3.01
N LYS A 110 -25.09 -19.72 3.73
CA LYS A 110 -25.17 -19.72 5.20
C LYS A 110 -26.45 -20.42 5.63
N LEU A 111 -26.34 -21.27 6.64
CA LEU A 111 -27.46 -22.04 7.17
C LEU A 111 -27.88 -21.50 8.53
N SER A 112 -29.15 -21.71 8.86
CA SER A 112 -29.68 -21.26 10.15
C SER A 112 -28.98 -21.96 11.32
N GLY A 113 -28.55 -21.17 12.31
CA GLY A 113 -27.97 -21.62 13.57
C GLY A 113 -26.45 -21.48 13.64
N ASP A 114 -25.90 -21.69 14.83
CA ASP A 114 -24.53 -21.30 15.13
C ASP A 114 -23.49 -22.30 14.62
N ALA A 115 -22.32 -21.79 14.22
CA ALA A 115 -21.14 -22.63 13.96
C ALA A 115 -20.56 -23.19 15.26
N VAL A 116 -19.74 -24.26 15.20
CA VAL A 116 -19.19 -24.89 16.42
C VAL A 116 -18.36 -23.92 17.27
N LEU A 117 -17.65 -22.99 16.63
CA LEU A 117 -16.71 -22.08 17.28
C LEU A 117 -17.09 -20.60 17.18
N GLU A 118 -18.30 -20.27 16.77
CA GLU A 118 -18.75 -18.88 16.55
C GLU A 118 -18.53 -17.97 17.78
N ASN A 119 -18.71 -18.52 18.99
CA ASN A 119 -18.54 -17.81 20.25
C ASN A 119 -17.26 -18.20 21.01
N GLY A 120 -16.23 -18.69 20.31
CA GLY A 120 -14.98 -19.12 20.91
C GLY A 120 -15.00 -20.52 21.52
N GLY A 121 -13.99 -20.80 22.36
CA GLY A 121 -13.92 -22.03 23.16
C GLY A 121 -13.04 -23.15 22.59
N ALA A 122 -12.37 -22.94 21.45
CA ALA A 122 -11.24 -23.77 21.06
C ALA A 122 -10.02 -23.43 21.94
N VAL A 123 -9.21 -24.45 22.20
CA VAL A 123 -7.85 -24.29 22.72
C VAL A 123 -6.91 -24.63 21.58
N LEU A 124 -6.16 -23.65 21.09
CA LEU A 124 -5.29 -23.82 19.92
C LEU A 124 -4.26 -24.92 20.15
N GLY A 125 -4.18 -25.86 19.20
CA GLY A 125 -3.25 -26.99 19.25
C GLY A 125 -3.75 -28.18 20.07
N GLU A 126 -4.88 -28.03 20.77
CA GLU A 126 -5.62 -29.16 21.34
C GLU A 126 -6.71 -29.60 20.37
N GLY A 127 -7.03 -30.89 20.37
CA GLY A 127 -8.18 -31.38 19.59
C GLY A 127 -9.49 -30.77 20.11
N LEU A 128 -10.50 -30.72 19.24
CA LEU A 128 -11.84 -30.30 19.64
C LEU A 128 -12.31 -31.08 20.88
N THR A 129 -12.99 -30.42 21.80
CA THR A 129 -13.62 -31.12 22.92
C THR A 129 -14.66 -32.11 22.40
N LYS A 130 -14.95 -33.17 23.16
CA LYS A 130 -15.99 -34.16 22.77
C LYS A 130 -17.34 -33.52 22.44
N GLN A 131 -17.67 -32.41 23.10
CA GLN A 131 -18.90 -31.66 22.82
C GLN A 131 -18.82 -30.94 21.47
N GLN A 132 -17.69 -30.28 21.19
CA GLN A 132 -17.46 -29.62 19.90
C GLN A 132 -17.41 -30.62 18.75
N SER A 133 -16.71 -31.76 18.89
CA SER A 133 -16.71 -32.82 17.87
C SER A 133 -18.13 -33.36 17.61
N ALA A 134 -18.92 -33.61 18.67
CA ALA A 134 -20.30 -34.06 18.50
C ALA A 134 -21.22 -32.98 17.87
N ALA A 135 -20.97 -31.70 18.16
CA ALA A 135 -21.67 -30.60 17.50
C ALA A 135 -21.32 -30.51 16.01
N ARG A 136 -20.03 -30.69 15.67
CA ARG A 136 -19.53 -30.73 14.29
C ARG A 136 -20.17 -31.86 13.48
N GLU A 137 -20.17 -33.07 14.02
CA GLU A 137 -20.82 -34.24 13.39
C GLU A 137 -22.32 -34.00 13.16
N LYS A 138 -22.99 -33.33 14.11
CA LYS A 138 -24.41 -32.99 14.00
C LYS A 138 -24.65 -31.98 12.88
N LEU A 139 -23.86 -30.91 12.80
CA LEU A 139 -23.97 -29.91 11.74
C LEU A 139 -23.71 -30.53 10.37
N ALA A 140 -22.65 -31.32 10.21
CA ALA A 140 -22.37 -32.02 8.95
C ALA A 140 -23.54 -32.90 8.49
N ALA A 141 -24.20 -33.62 9.41
CA ALA A 141 -25.39 -34.40 9.09
C ALA A 141 -26.60 -33.53 8.69
N GLU A 142 -26.75 -32.35 9.29
CA GLU A 142 -27.77 -31.36 8.93
C GLU A 142 -27.50 -30.76 7.54
N HIS A 143 -26.24 -30.47 7.21
CA HIS A 143 -25.82 -29.98 5.89
C HIS A 143 -26.21 -30.96 4.79
N GLU A 144 -25.94 -32.26 4.97
CA GLU A 144 -26.29 -33.30 3.98
C GLU A 144 -27.80 -33.41 3.73
N ILE A 145 -28.64 -33.03 4.70
CA ILE A 145 -30.08 -32.95 4.50
C ILE A 145 -30.46 -31.72 3.69
N ILE A 146 -29.83 -30.57 3.96
CA ILE A 146 -30.12 -29.30 3.29
C ILE A 146 -29.58 -29.30 1.86
N LYS A 147 -28.36 -29.79 1.61
CA LYS A 147 -27.79 -29.97 0.26
C LYS A 147 -28.73 -30.74 -0.65
N LYS A 148 -29.32 -31.86 -0.18
CA LYS A 148 -30.33 -32.62 -0.94
C LYS A 148 -31.60 -31.83 -1.25
N ARG A 149 -32.01 -30.90 -0.39
CA ARG A 149 -33.14 -30.01 -0.67
C ARG A 149 -32.77 -28.97 -1.73
N ILE A 150 -31.56 -28.43 -1.67
CA ILE A 150 -31.03 -27.49 -2.65
C ILE A 150 -30.90 -28.15 -4.02
N GLU A 151 -30.37 -29.37 -4.09
CA GLU A 151 -30.32 -30.18 -5.33
C GLU A 151 -31.70 -30.43 -5.95
N CYS A 152 -32.78 -30.39 -5.16
CA CYS A 152 -34.16 -30.48 -5.68
C CYS A 152 -34.69 -29.14 -6.20
N ALA A 153 -34.09 -28.02 -5.80
CA ALA A 153 -34.51 -26.66 -6.16
C ALA A 153 -33.70 -26.09 -7.34
N ALA A 154 -32.40 -26.37 -7.38
CA ALA A 154 -31.47 -25.93 -8.41
C ALA A 154 -31.41 -26.90 -9.59
N SER A 155 -31.23 -26.39 -10.80
CA SER A 155 -31.03 -27.19 -12.02
C SER A 155 -29.59 -27.68 -12.16
N ALA A 156 -28.63 -26.95 -11.60
CA ALA A 156 -27.23 -27.31 -11.49
C ALA A 156 -26.62 -26.70 -10.22
N ILE A 157 -25.78 -27.45 -9.52
CA ILE A 157 -25.00 -26.97 -8.37
C ILE A 157 -23.75 -27.84 -8.20
N SER A 158 -22.63 -27.22 -7.83
CA SER A 158 -21.42 -27.90 -7.38
C SER A 158 -21.09 -27.45 -5.96
N PHE A 159 -21.07 -28.36 -4.99
CA PHE A 159 -20.62 -28.05 -3.63
C PHE A 159 -19.09 -28.19 -3.57
N GLU A 160 -18.40 -27.14 -3.16
CA GLU A 160 -16.93 -27.08 -3.18
C GLU A 160 -16.30 -27.30 -1.80
N TYR A 161 -16.87 -26.67 -0.76
CA TYR A 161 -16.35 -26.71 0.62
C TYR A 161 -17.51 -26.75 1.62
N ASP A 162 -17.28 -27.34 2.80
CA ASP A 162 -18.27 -27.46 3.87
C ASP A 162 -17.67 -26.97 5.19
N PHE A 163 -18.27 -25.93 5.77
CA PHE A 163 -17.76 -25.23 6.95
C PHE A 163 -18.62 -25.57 8.14
N THR A 164 -17.99 -25.91 9.26
CA THR A 164 -18.72 -26.26 10.49
C THR A 164 -18.15 -25.59 11.73
N LEU A 165 -16.89 -25.14 11.68
CA LEU A 165 -16.20 -24.56 12.83
C LEU A 165 -16.39 -23.04 12.88
N LEU A 166 -15.99 -22.34 11.82
CA LEU A 166 -16.00 -20.87 11.74
C LEU A 166 -17.28 -20.33 11.09
N CYS A 167 -17.92 -21.13 10.25
CA CYS A 167 -19.20 -20.81 9.62
C CYS A 167 -20.08 -22.06 9.63
N ASN A 168 -21.39 -21.88 9.74
CA ASN A 168 -22.39 -22.95 9.57
C ASN A 168 -22.93 -22.86 8.14
N GLY A 169 -22.27 -23.55 7.20
CA GLY A 169 -22.64 -23.43 5.79
C GLY A 169 -21.69 -24.12 4.84
N PHE A 170 -21.82 -23.81 3.55
CA PHE A 170 -20.95 -24.37 2.51
C PHE A 170 -20.78 -23.41 1.34
N ALA A 171 -19.64 -23.53 0.66
CA ALA A 171 -19.38 -22.84 -0.59
C ALA A 171 -19.85 -23.70 -1.77
N ALA A 172 -20.49 -23.07 -2.75
CA ALA A 172 -21.01 -23.76 -3.93
C ALA A 172 -20.94 -22.88 -5.18
N SER A 173 -20.86 -23.52 -6.34
CA SER A 173 -21.03 -22.87 -7.65
C SER A 173 -22.44 -23.14 -8.18
N VAL A 174 -23.18 -22.09 -8.53
CA VAL A 174 -24.61 -22.13 -8.92
C VAL A 174 -24.91 -21.23 -10.12
N PRO A 175 -25.93 -21.51 -10.94
CA PRO A 175 -26.39 -20.57 -11.95
C PRO A 175 -26.87 -19.27 -11.31
N PHE A 176 -26.43 -18.12 -11.85
CA PHE A 176 -26.77 -16.80 -11.30
C PHE A 176 -28.28 -16.59 -11.12
N ASN A 177 -29.08 -17.02 -12.10
CA ASN A 177 -30.54 -16.90 -12.09
C ASN A 177 -31.26 -17.82 -11.08
N GLU A 178 -30.56 -18.68 -10.34
CA GLU A 178 -31.13 -19.60 -9.35
C GLU A 178 -30.86 -19.22 -7.89
N VAL A 179 -30.01 -18.21 -7.63
CA VAL A 179 -29.66 -17.75 -6.27
C VAL A 179 -30.89 -17.52 -5.39
N SER A 180 -31.88 -16.73 -5.86
CA SER A 180 -33.09 -16.45 -5.07
C SER A 180 -33.93 -17.70 -4.79
N ARG A 181 -33.86 -18.72 -5.65
CA ARG A 181 -34.57 -19.98 -5.43
C ARG A 181 -33.88 -20.81 -4.36
N ILE A 182 -32.54 -20.83 -4.34
CA ILE A 182 -31.75 -21.51 -3.32
C ILE A 182 -31.94 -20.84 -1.97
N ALA A 183 -31.93 -19.51 -1.91
CA ALA A 183 -32.20 -18.74 -0.70
C ALA A 183 -33.59 -19.03 -0.08
N ALA A 184 -34.56 -19.49 -0.87
CA ALA A 184 -35.89 -19.86 -0.38
C ALA A 184 -35.98 -21.30 0.19
N VAL A 185 -34.90 -22.08 0.16
CA VAL A 185 -34.88 -23.46 0.67
C VAL A 185 -34.91 -23.46 2.20
N ALA A 186 -35.81 -24.25 2.80
CA ALA A 186 -35.92 -24.33 4.26
C ALA A 186 -34.62 -24.86 4.90
N GLY A 187 -34.02 -24.02 5.76
CA GLY A 187 -32.74 -24.25 6.44
C GLY A 187 -31.60 -23.36 5.91
N VAL A 188 -31.77 -22.74 4.76
CA VAL A 188 -30.88 -21.69 4.24
C VAL A 188 -31.27 -20.36 4.89
N GLU A 189 -30.28 -19.66 5.42
CA GLU A 189 -30.43 -18.32 5.99
C GLU A 189 -30.14 -17.24 4.95
N SER A 190 -29.00 -17.36 4.25
CA SER A 190 -28.62 -16.45 3.18
C SER A 190 -27.77 -17.15 2.10
N VAL A 191 -27.67 -16.50 0.94
CA VAL A 191 -26.83 -16.93 -0.18
C VAL A 191 -26.07 -15.71 -0.68
N GLU A 192 -24.77 -15.69 -0.45
CA GLU A 192 -23.93 -14.51 -0.60
C GLU A 192 -22.89 -14.73 -1.68
N TYR A 193 -22.73 -13.76 -2.59
CA TYR A 193 -21.75 -13.84 -3.67
C TYR A 193 -20.33 -13.91 -3.12
N MET A 194 -19.50 -14.76 -3.72
CA MET A 194 -18.12 -14.93 -3.30
C MET A 194 -17.17 -13.98 -4.03
N PRO A 195 -16.41 -13.13 -3.30
CA PRO A 195 -15.32 -12.38 -3.87
C PRO A 195 -14.23 -13.35 -4.31
N VAL A 196 -13.58 -12.96 -5.39
CA VAL A 196 -12.40 -13.63 -5.92
C VAL A 196 -11.20 -12.78 -5.54
N PHE A 197 -10.19 -13.43 -4.99
CA PHE A 197 -8.90 -12.82 -4.70
C PHE A 197 -7.95 -13.13 -5.85
N GLU A 198 -7.35 -12.10 -6.41
CA GLU A 198 -6.34 -12.21 -7.47
C GLU A 198 -4.94 -12.08 -6.86
N ILE A 199 -3.96 -12.74 -7.47
CA ILE A 199 -2.56 -12.55 -7.07
C ILE A 199 -2.17 -11.10 -7.37
N PRO A 200 -1.58 -10.36 -6.40
CA PRO A 200 -1.08 -9.01 -6.63
C PRO A 200 -0.12 -8.97 -7.83
N THR A 201 -0.25 -7.97 -8.70
CA THR A 201 0.70 -7.71 -9.80
C THR A 201 1.96 -7.04 -9.26
N GLU A 202 2.77 -7.81 -8.54
CA GLU A 202 4.04 -7.34 -7.96
C GLU A 202 5.22 -7.71 -8.85
N SER A 203 6.21 -6.81 -8.91
CA SER A 203 7.49 -7.09 -9.57
C SER A 203 8.44 -7.79 -8.60
N TYR A 204 9.07 -8.87 -9.06
CA TYR A 204 10.12 -9.57 -8.34
C TYR A 204 11.47 -9.34 -9.03
N GLU A 205 12.41 -8.73 -8.30
CA GLU A 205 13.80 -8.63 -8.71
C GLU A 205 14.58 -9.80 -8.11
N ILE A 206 14.97 -10.77 -8.94
CA ILE A 206 15.71 -11.95 -8.49
C ILE A 206 17.14 -11.56 -8.12
N VAL A 207 17.53 -11.85 -6.88
CA VAL A 207 18.86 -11.57 -6.33
C VAL A 207 19.77 -12.77 -6.55
N ARG A 208 21.00 -12.51 -6.99
CA ARG A 208 22.02 -13.51 -7.32
C ARG A 208 23.18 -13.44 -6.33
N PRO A 209 23.90 -14.55 -6.07
CA PRO A 209 25.01 -14.59 -5.11
C PRO A 209 26.16 -13.58 -5.35
N ASP A 210 26.28 -13.01 -6.54
CA ASP A 210 27.21 -11.93 -6.88
C ASP A 210 26.69 -10.52 -6.55
N ASP A 211 25.38 -10.37 -6.32
CA ASP A 211 24.72 -9.17 -5.81
C ASP A 211 25.01 -9.06 -4.31
N THR A 212 26.03 -8.28 -3.93
CA THR A 212 26.48 -8.23 -2.52
C THR A 212 25.49 -7.49 -1.60
N LYS A 213 25.40 -7.95 -0.34
CA LYS A 213 25.00 -7.35 0.96
C LYS A 213 23.70 -6.53 1.14
N MET A 214 22.53 -7.16 1.00
CA MET A 214 21.25 -6.56 1.38
C MET A 214 21.04 -6.45 2.90
N THR A 215 20.52 -5.33 3.42
CA THR A 215 19.96 -5.22 4.79
C THR A 215 18.52 -5.72 4.82
N ILE A 216 18.15 -6.40 5.90
CA ILE A 216 16.83 -6.98 6.14
C ILE A 216 15.98 -6.03 6.99
N ALA A 217 14.67 -6.00 6.74
CA ALA A 217 13.72 -5.15 7.46
C ALA A 217 13.68 -5.36 9.00
N ASN A 218 14.20 -6.49 9.49
CA ASN A 218 14.23 -6.84 10.92
C ASN A 218 14.97 -5.84 11.80
N ASP A 219 16.02 -5.20 11.29
CA ASP A 219 16.81 -4.24 12.08
C ASP A 219 15.96 -2.99 12.37
N VAL A 220 15.18 -2.54 11.39
CA VAL A 220 14.31 -1.35 11.48
C VAL A 220 13.14 -1.55 12.45
N ILE A 221 12.58 -2.76 12.52
CA ILE A 221 11.49 -3.11 13.46
C ILE A 221 12.01 -3.62 14.81
N GLU A 222 13.33 -3.62 15.04
CA GLU A 222 14.01 -4.04 16.27
C GLU A 222 13.76 -5.51 16.67
N SER A 223 13.61 -6.43 15.69
CA SER A 223 13.41 -7.87 15.96
C SER A 223 14.52 -8.49 16.79
N GLY A 224 15.76 -8.01 16.63
CA GLY A 224 16.94 -8.49 17.34
C GLY A 224 16.80 -8.48 18.86
N TYR A 225 16.08 -7.49 19.40
CA TYR A 225 15.82 -7.40 20.83
C TYR A 225 15.01 -8.60 21.36
N ALA A 226 14.02 -9.06 20.61
CA ALA A 226 13.22 -10.23 20.98
C ALA A 226 14.09 -11.51 20.94
N TRP A 227 14.91 -11.66 19.89
CA TRP A 227 15.79 -12.82 19.73
C TRP A 227 16.83 -12.92 20.86
N ASP A 228 17.39 -11.80 21.31
CA ASP A 228 18.33 -11.74 22.45
C ASP A 228 17.68 -12.20 23.77
N LEU A 229 16.35 -12.09 23.88
CA LEU A 229 15.56 -12.60 25.01
C LEU A 229 15.15 -14.09 24.85
N GLY A 230 15.54 -14.74 23.75
CA GLY A 230 15.09 -16.08 23.40
C GLY A 230 13.65 -16.14 22.88
N ILE A 231 13.10 -15.00 22.44
CA ILE A 231 11.79 -14.88 21.81
C ILE A 231 11.99 -14.83 20.29
N ASP A 232 12.08 -16.00 19.66
CA ASP A 232 12.43 -16.18 18.24
C ASP A 232 11.41 -17.01 17.45
N GLY A 233 10.24 -17.28 18.05
CA GLY A 233 9.18 -18.12 17.51
C GLY A 233 9.29 -19.61 17.86
N SER A 234 10.31 -20.03 18.60
CA SER A 234 10.45 -21.44 19.04
C SER A 234 9.18 -21.95 19.73
N GLY A 235 8.64 -23.07 19.24
CA GLY A 235 7.39 -23.67 19.76
C GLY A 235 6.09 -22.99 19.30
N MET A 236 6.17 -22.02 18.38
CA MET A 236 5.00 -21.37 17.77
C MET A 236 4.75 -21.84 16.34
N VAL A 237 3.52 -21.68 15.85
CA VAL A 237 3.10 -22.06 14.49
C VAL A 237 2.43 -20.89 13.78
N ILE A 238 2.86 -20.59 12.55
CA ILE A 238 2.20 -19.63 11.65
C ILE A 238 1.61 -20.34 10.45
N ALA A 239 0.36 -20.01 10.08
CA ALA A 239 -0.21 -20.43 8.82
C ALA A 239 -0.01 -19.34 7.75
N ILE A 240 0.48 -19.75 6.58
CA ILE A 240 0.63 -18.89 5.40
C ILE A 240 -0.42 -19.36 4.39
N ILE A 241 -1.50 -18.59 4.26
CA ILE A 241 -2.59 -18.89 3.32
C ILE A 241 -2.36 -18.04 2.06
N ASP A 242 -1.77 -18.66 1.04
CA ASP A 242 -1.18 -17.94 -0.10
C ASP A 242 -1.11 -18.82 -1.38
N THR A 243 -0.27 -18.47 -2.35
CA THR A 243 -0.08 -19.14 -3.65
C THR A 243 0.66 -20.47 -3.57
N GLY A 244 1.09 -20.87 -2.37
CA GLY A 244 1.95 -22.02 -2.15
C GLY A 244 3.37 -21.62 -1.77
N ILE A 245 4.15 -22.62 -1.34
CA ILE A 245 5.52 -22.45 -0.89
C ILE A 245 6.39 -23.47 -1.62
N ASP A 246 7.55 -23.04 -2.09
CA ASP A 246 8.63 -23.93 -2.53
C ASP A 246 9.22 -24.65 -1.31
N THR A 247 8.78 -25.88 -1.08
CA THR A 247 9.19 -26.68 0.07
C THR A 247 10.65 -27.11 0.01
N ASP A 248 11.28 -27.01 -1.16
CA ASP A 248 12.70 -27.34 -1.36
C ASP A 248 13.63 -26.13 -1.14
N ASN A 249 13.09 -24.93 -0.87
CA ASN A 249 13.91 -23.77 -0.54
C ASN A 249 14.63 -23.99 0.80
N GLU A 250 15.93 -23.71 0.82
CA GLU A 250 16.82 -23.91 1.97
C GLU A 250 16.40 -23.13 3.22
N CYS A 251 15.69 -22.00 3.08
CA CYS A 251 15.16 -21.23 4.19
C CYS A 251 14.10 -21.99 5.02
N PHE A 252 13.58 -23.10 4.47
CA PHE A 252 12.61 -23.97 5.12
C PHE A 252 13.15 -25.39 5.38
N ALA A 253 14.48 -25.54 5.33
CA ALA A 253 15.15 -26.79 5.63
C ALA A 253 14.91 -27.23 7.09
N PRO A 254 14.97 -28.55 7.38
CA PRO A 254 14.77 -29.03 8.73
C PRO A 254 15.87 -28.60 9.71
N GLY A 255 15.56 -28.66 11.00
CA GLY A 255 16.55 -28.44 12.08
C GLY A 255 16.08 -27.51 13.19
N LEU A 256 14.78 -27.51 13.50
CA LEU A 256 14.25 -26.77 14.65
C LEU A 256 14.52 -27.56 15.94
N GLU A 257 15.00 -26.86 16.98
CA GLU A 257 15.30 -27.49 18.28
C GLU A 257 14.02 -27.72 19.10
N THR A 258 13.08 -26.79 19.03
CA THR A 258 11.80 -26.83 19.74
C THR A 258 10.66 -26.66 18.75
N VAL A 259 9.78 -27.65 18.69
CA VAL A 259 8.62 -27.68 17.79
C VAL A 259 7.32 -27.88 18.57
N LYS A 260 6.21 -27.34 18.03
CA LYS A 260 4.85 -27.54 18.54
C LYS A 260 4.22 -28.79 17.95
N LEU A 261 4.47 -29.06 16.67
CA LEU A 261 3.86 -30.12 15.88
C LEU A 261 4.93 -31.08 15.37
N THR A 262 4.89 -32.32 15.83
CA THR A 262 5.64 -33.43 15.26
C THR A 262 4.79 -34.21 14.25
N GLN A 263 5.39 -35.10 13.47
CA GLN A 263 4.63 -35.99 12.59
C GLN A 263 3.63 -36.87 13.37
N GLU A 264 3.97 -37.26 14.61
CA GLU A 264 3.06 -38.03 15.47
C GLU A 264 1.86 -37.18 15.90
N ASP A 265 2.06 -35.88 16.19
CA ASP A 265 0.97 -34.95 16.49
C ASP A 265 0.04 -34.78 15.29
N ILE A 266 0.59 -34.60 14.08
CA ILE A 266 -0.21 -34.52 12.85
C ILE A 266 -1.02 -35.79 12.63
N SER A 267 -0.42 -36.97 12.83
CA SER A 267 -1.12 -38.25 12.74
C SER A 267 -2.27 -38.36 13.74
N ARG A 268 -2.04 -37.92 14.99
CA ARG A 268 -3.08 -37.86 16.03
C ARG A 268 -4.19 -36.88 15.65
N ILE A 269 -3.87 -35.65 15.25
CA ILE A 269 -4.84 -34.62 14.87
C ILE A 269 -5.73 -35.10 13.72
N ILE A 270 -5.15 -35.65 12.65
CA ILE A 270 -5.91 -36.20 11.51
C ILE A 270 -6.84 -37.33 11.97
N THR A 271 -6.38 -38.20 12.88
CA THR A 271 -7.18 -39.33 13.38
C THR A 271 -8.34 -38.87 14.27
N GLU A 272 -8.10 -37.85 15.09
CA GLU A 272 -9.08 -37.30 16.03
C GLU A 272 -10.09 -36.36 15.35
N ASN A 273 -9.79 -35.88 14.13
CA ASN A 273 -10.60 -34.93 13.38
C ASN A 273 -10.88 -35.45 11.95
N PRO A 274 -11.71 -36.49 11.79
CA PRO A 274 -12.00 -37.08 10.48
C PRO A 274 -12.74 -36.15 9.50
N ASP A 275 -13.29 -35.05 10.02
CA ASP A 275 -14.07 -34.06 9.28
C ASP A 275 -13.25 -32.83 8.83
N MET A 276 -11.91 -32.85 8.99
CA MET A 276 -11.03 -31.79 8.46
C MET A 276 -11.32 -31.52 6.97
N ASN A 277 -11.23 -30.26 6.55
CA ASN A 277 -11.55 -29.86 5.18
C ASN A 277 -10.65 -30.58 4.17
N MET A 278 -9.36 -30.72 4.49
CA MET A 278 -8.41 -31.54 3.74
C MET A 278 -8.90 -32.97 3.48
N LEU A 279 -9.49 -33.64 4.47
CA LEU A 279 -10.00 -35.02 4.34
C LEU A 279 -11.28 -35.08 3.50
N ALA A 280 -12.13 -34.06 3.57
CA ALA A 280 -13.31 -33.95 2.73
C ALA A 280 -12.93 -33.77 1.25
N LEU A 281 -11.92 -32.94 0.98
CA LEU A 281 -11.40 -32.68 -0.37
C LEU A 281 -10.62 -33.88 -0.92
N ARG A 282 -9.82 -34.55 -0.08
CA ARG A 282 -9.00 -35.71 -0.47
C ARG A 282 -9.10 -36.83 0.58
N PRO A 283 -10.12 -37.69 0.47
CA PRO A 283 -10.32 -38.81 1.40
C PRO A 283 -9.14 -39.78 1.43
N GLY A 284 -8.72 -40.18 2.63
CA GLY A 284 -7.63 -41.13 2.84
C GLY A 284 -6.22 -40.52 2.87
N THR A 285 -6.11 -39.19 2.90
CA THR A 285 -4.84 -38.49 3.10
C THR A 285 -4.22 -38.84 4.46
N THR A 286 -2.93 -39.17 4.49
CA THR A 286 -2.21 -39.57 5.71
C THR A 286 -1.20 -38.51 6.16
N ALA A 287 -0.77 -38.59 7.42
CA ALA A 287 0.24 -37.68 7.98
C ALA A 287 1.56 -37.70 7.20
N GLU A 288 1.97 -38.85 6.65
CA GLU A 288 3.18 -38.96 5.83
C GLU A 288 3.09 -38.21 4.49
N GLN A 289 1.89 -37.90 4.02
CA GLN A 289 1.68 -37.18 2.76
C GLN A 289 1.68 -35.67 2.92
N VAL A 290 1.36 -35.18 4.12
CA VAL A 290 1.24 -33.74 4.42
C VAL A 290 2.36 -33.21 5.30
N TYR A 291 3.02 -34.08 6.09
CA TYR A 291 4.20 -33.70 6.87
C TYR A 291 5.43 -33.66 5.97
N ILE A 292 6.06 -32.48 5.87
CA ILE A 292 7.27 -32.29 5.07
C ILE A 292 8.49 -32.45 5.96
N ASN A 293 8.61 -31.63 7.00
CA ASN A 293 9.70 -31.64 7.95
C ASN A 293 9.33 -30.91 9.26
N ASP A 294 10.29 -30.71 10.18
CA ASP A 294 10.04 -30.04 11.46
C ASP A 294 9.77 -28.52 11.30
N LYS A 295 10.24 -27.89 10.22
CA LYS A 295 9.93 -26.50 9.85
C LYS A 295 8.56 -26.36 9.17
N ILE A 296 8.18 -27.33 8.35
CA ILE A 296 6.90 -27.43 7.63
C ILE A 296 6.18 -28.71 8.10
N PRO A 297 5.48 -28.67 9.25
CA PRO A 297 4.84 -29.85 9.82
C PRO A 297 3.56 -30.29 9.09
N PHE A 298 2.94 -29.42 8.29
CA PHE A 298 1.75 -29.76 7.51
C PHE A 298 1.67 -28.87 6.28
N ALA A 299 1.32 -29.43 5.12
CA ALA A 299 1.14 -28.72 3.87
C ALA A 299 -0.03 -29.31 3.06
N PHE A 300 -0.93 -28.44 2.55
CA PHE A 300 -2.03 -28.86 1.68
C PHE A 300 -2.46 -27.76 0.69
N ASP A 301 -2.88 -28.18 -0.50
CA ASP A 301 -3.42 -27.32 -1.56
C ASP A 301 -4.95 -27.47 -1.61
N TYR A 302 -5.64 -26.47 -1.10
CA TYR A 302 -7.10 -26.42 -1.05
C TYR A 302 -7.70 -26.08 -2.43
N ALA A 303 -6.97 -25.34 -3.26
CA ALA A 303 -7.45 -24.93 -4.58
C ALA A 303 -7.44 -26.09 -5.58
N ASP A 304 -6.34 -26.84 -5.63
CA ASP A 304 -6.16 -27.98 -6.54
C ASP A 304 -6.47 -29.34 -5.87
N LYS A 305 -6.82 -29.32 -4.58
CA LYS A 305 -7.31 -30.47 -3.78
C LYS A 305 -6.29 -31.60 -3.66
N ASP A 306 -5.03 -31.25 -3.46
CA ASP A 306 -3.92 -32.20 -3.29
C ASP A 306 -2.91 -31.79 -2.20
N CYS A 307 -1.85 -32.59 -2.01
CA CYS A 307 -0.85 -32.32 -0.96
C CYS A 307 0.38 -31.55 -1.49
N ASN A 308 0.35 -31.09 -2.74
CA ASN A 308 1.47 -30.41 -3.38
C ASN A 308 1.28 -28.89 -3.30
N VAL A 309 1.85 -28.29 -2.27
CA VAL A 309 1.82 -26.84 -2.06
C VAL A 309 2.84 -26.05 -2.88
N ASN A 310 3.68 -26.72 -3.68
CA ASN A 310 4.58 -26.02 -4.57
C ASN A 310 3.78 -25.28 -5.64
N HIS A 311 4.18 -24.05 -5.94
CA HIS A 311 3.56 -23.27 -7.00
C HIS A 311 3.78 -23.95 -8.36
N GLY A 312 2.74 -24.01 -9.20
CA GLY A 312 2.78 -24.59 -10.54
C GLY A 312 1.91 -23.82 -11.53
N GLY A 313 2.12 -24.04 -12.83
CA GLY A 313 1.32 -23.37 -13.86
C GLY A 313 1.47 -21.85 -13.84
N GLN A 314 0.36 -21.14 -13.60
CA GLN A 314 0.31 -19.67 -13.46
C GLN A 314 0.50 -19.17 -12.02
N ALA A 315 0.61 -20.07 -11.03
CA ALA A 315 0.78 -19.68 -9.64
C ALA A 315 2.16 -19.04 -9.39
N SER A 316 2.16 -17.94 -8.62
CA SER A 316 3.33 -17.14 -8.30
C SER A 316 4.17 -17.75 -7.17
N ALA A 317 5.46 -17.41 -7.13
CA ALA A 317 6.36 -17.67 -6.01
C ALA A 317 6.14 -16.72 -4.80
N HIS A 318 5.08 -15.91 -4.87
CA HIS A 318 4.65 -14.97 -3.84
C HIS A 318 4.58 -15.59 -2.44
N GLY A 319 3.89 -16.72 -2.25
CA GLY A 319 3.78 -17.38 -0.95
C GLY A 319 5.13 -17.85 -0.36
N THR A 320 6.10 -18.24 -1.20
CA THR A 320 7.49 -18.52 -0.77
C THR A 320 8.16 -17.28 -0.18
N HIS A 321 7.99 -16.12 -0.82
CA HIS A 321 8.53 -14.84 -0.38
C HIS A 321 7.90 -14.38 0.93
N VAL A 322 6.57 -14.44 1.00
CA VAL A 322 5.77 -14.16 2.21
C VAL A 322 6.19 -15.03 3.38
N ALA A 323 6.33 -16.35 3.18
CA ALA A 323 6.76 -17.27 4.23
C ALA A 323 8.19 -17.03 4.71
N GLY A 324 9.08 -16.64 3.79
CA GLY A 324 10.45 -16.24 4.12
C GLY A 324 10.49 -15.01 5.04
N ILE A 325 9.62 -14.02 4.82
CA ILE A 325 9.51 -12.81 5.65
C ILE A 325 9.00 -13.14 7.05
N ALA A 326 7.95 -13.96 7.14
CA ALA A 326 7.34 -14.27 8.43
C ALA A 326 8.26 -15.14 9.30
N ALA A 327 8.82 -16.20 8.73
CA ALA A 327 9.50 -17.24 9.49
C ALA A 327 10.63 -17.96 8.72
N GLY A 328 11.16 -17.42 7.63
CA GLY A 328 12.29 -18.04 6.94
C GLY A 328 13.54 -18.14 7.82
N GLN A 329 14.28 -19.24 7.71
CA GLN A 329 15.56 -19.40 8.38
C GLN A 329 16.70 -18.82 7.54
N ALA A 330 17.61 -18.08 8.16
CA ALA A 330 18.90 -17.82 7.53
C ALA A 330 19.70 -19.12 7.45
N VAL A 331 20.32 -19.32 6.29
CA VAL A 331 21.12 -20.49 5.96
C VAL A 331 22.56 -20.09 5.69
N GLU A 332 23.50 -21.01 5.89
CA GLU A 332 24.93 -20.74 5.78
C GLU A 332 25.34 -20.19 4.39
N SER A 333 24.67 -20.69 3.34
CA SER A 333 24.79 -20.20 1.95
C SER A 333 24.41 -18.73 1.83
N ALA A 334 23.26 -18.32 2.40
CA ALA A 334 22.83 -16.92 2.45
C ALA A 334 23.76 -16.05 3.30
N GLY A 335 24.26 -16.58 4.42
CA GLY A 335 25.27 -15.90 5.23
C GLY A 335 26.58 -15.68 4.48
N THR A 336 26.99 -16.65 3.66
CA THR A 336 28.21 -16.56 2.85
C THR A 336 28.05 -15.63 1.65
N ALA A 337 26.92 -15.71 0.95
CA ALA A 337 26.65 -14.93 -0.27
C ALA A 337 26.24 -13.48 0.03
N PHE A 338 25.40 -13.30 1.04
CA PHE A 338 24.71 -12.02 1.31
C PHE A 338 25.06 -11.42 2.67
N GLY A 339 25.80 -12.12 3.55
CA GLY A 339 26.10 -11.64 4.90
C GLY A 339 24.92 -11.75 5.87
N LEU A 340 23.86 -12.47 5.49
CA LEU A 340 22.63 -12.60 6.26
C LEU A 340 22.82 -13.56 7.43
N THR A 341 22.50 -13.08 8.64
CA THR A 341 22.52 -13.90 9.86
C THR A 341 21.11 -14.31 10.31
N THR A 342 20.09 -13.60 9.84
CA THR A 342 18.65 -13.88 10.02
C THR A 342 17.90 -13.57 8.73
N LEU A 343 16.64 -14.01 8.62
CA LEU A 343 15.77 -13.74 7.46
C LEU A 343 14.37 -13.37 7.92
N GLY A 344 13.59 -14.36 8.40
CA GLY A 344 12.24 -14.11 8.88
C GLY A 344 12.20 -13.47 10.27
N VAL A 345 11.09 -12.81 10.61
CA VAL A 345 10.88 -12.18 11.92
C VAL A 345 10.85 -13.23 13.05
N ALA A 346 10.14 -14.34 12.83
CA ALA A 346 10.04 -15.46 13.77
C ALA A 346 10.77 -16.71 13.20
N PRO A 347 12.11 -16.69 13.09
CA PRO A 347 12.86 -17.68 12.32
C PRO A 347 12.76 -19.11 12.87
N LYS A 348 12.38 -19.30 14.14
CA LYS A 348 12.22 -20.63 14.77
C LYS A 348 10.76 -21.11 14.86
N ALA A 349 9.80 -20.34 14.36
CA ALA A 349 8.41 -20.80 14.25
C ALA A 349 8.24 -21.86 13.16
N GLN A 350 7.29 -22.78 13.32
CA GLN A 350 6.88 -23.69 12.26
C GLN A 350 5.91 -23.01 11.30
N ILE A 351 5.92 -23.41 10.03
CA ILE A 351 5.12 -22.82 8.95
C ILE A 351 4.10 -23.86 8.45
N LEU A 352 2.82 -23.49 8.35
CA LEU A 352 1.78 -24.26 7.66
C LEU A 352 1.51 -23.61 6.29
N PRO A 353 2.04 -24.15 5.17
CA PRO A 353 1.69 -23.72 3.83
C PRO A 353 0.28 -24.23 3.49
N LEU A 354 -0.69 -23.32 3.42
CA LEU A 354 -2.07 -23.65 3.08
C LEU A 354 -2.41 -22.94 1.76
N LYS A 355 -2.23 -23.65 0.65
CA LYS A 355 -2.33 -23.05 -0.67
C LYS A 355 -3.79 -22.89 -1.09
N VAL A 356 -4.17 -21.68 -1.51
CA VAL A 356 -5.57 -21.34 -1.86
C VAL A 356 -5.74 -20.74 -3.25
N PHE A 357 -4.63 -20.43 -3.94
CA PHE A 357 -4.65 -19.99 -5.34
C PHE A 357 -4.40 -21.17 -6.28
N SER A 358 -5.29 -21.35 -7.27
CA SER A 358 -5.17 -22.47 -8.21
C SER A 358 -4.00 -22.31 -9.18
N ASN A 359 -3.39 -23.43 -9.58
CA ASN A 359 -2.35 -23.43 -10.61
C ASN A 359 -2.85 -23.00 -12.01
N ARG A 360 -4.18 -23.01 -12.21
CA ARG A 360 -4.81 -22.79 -13.53
C ARG A 360 -5.17 -21.32 -13.76
N ASP A 361 -5.92 -20.74 -12.82
CA ASP A 361 -6.56 -19.44 -12.99
C ASP A 361 -5.94 -18.37 -12.05
N ALA A 362 -4.95 -18.76 -11.22
CA ALA A 362 -4.19 -17.86 -10.35
C ALA A 362 -5.08 -16.99 -9.44
N SER A 363 -6.20 -17.54 -9.00
CA SER A 363 -7.17 -16.89 -8.12
C SER A 363 -7.52 -17.79 -6.94
N ALA A 364 -7.93 -17.15 -5.84
CA ALA A 364 -8.46 -17.80 -4.65
C ALA A 364 -9.89 -17.35 -4.39
N THR A 365 -10.68 -18.19 -3.72
CA THR A 365 -12.04 -17.85 -3.30
C THR A 365 -12.09 -17.80 -1.78
N LEU A 366 -13.08 -17.11 -1.19
CA LEU A 366 -13.23 -17.19 0.28
C LEU A 366 -13.43 -18.64 0.73
N GLY A 367 -14.06 -19.49 -0.09
CA GLY A 367 -14.32 -20.88 0.29
C GLY A 367 -13.04 -21.66 0.56
N SER A 368 -12.00 -21.51 -0.28
CA SER A 368 -10.69 -22.14 -0.04
C SER A 368 -9.97 -21.51 1.15
N VAL A 369 -10.06 -20.19 1.33
CA VAL A 369 -9.48 -19.47 2.49
C VAL A 369 -10.11 -19.91 3.80
N ALA A 370 -11.44 -19.98 3.89
CA ALA A 370 -12.17 -20.41 5.07
C ALA A 370 -11.90 -21.87 5.42
N ALA A 371 -11.84 -22.76 4.42
CA ALA A 371 -11.47 -24.16 4.61
C ALA A 371 -10.04 -24.30 5.18
N ALA A 372 -9.09 -23.53 4.64
CA ALA A 372 -7.72 -23.47 5.15
C ALA A 372 -7.66 -22.91 6.57
N MET A 373 -8.43 -21.86 6.88
CA MET A 373 -8.49 -21.29 8.24
C MET A 373 -9.03 -22.29 9.26
N GLU A 374 -10.12 -23.01 8.96
CA GLU A 374 -10.68 -24.03 9.86
C GLU A 374 -9.65 -25.14 10.16
N ASP A 375 -8.93 -25.62 9.14
CA ASP A 375 -7.87 -26.61 9.34
C ASP A 375 -6.68 -26.03 10.11
N ALA A 376 -6.32 -24.74 9.89
CA ALA A 376 -5.30 -24.05 10.68
C ALA A 376 -5.64 -23.98 12.17
N ILE A 377 -6.92 -23.77 12.51
CA ILE A 377 -7.41 -23.80 13.91
C ILE A 377 -7.21 -25.19 14.51
N VAL A 378 -7.63 -26.23 13.77
CA VAL A 378 -7.52 -27.63 14.20
C VAL A 378 -6.05 -28.05 14.38
N LEU A 379 -5.16 -27.53 13.53
CA LEU A 379 -3.71 -27.73 13.61
C LEU A 379 -3.06 -26.89 14.72
N GLY A 380 -3.76 -25.88 15.25
CA GLY A 380 -3.26 -25.03 16.32
C GLY A 380 -2.32 -23.92 15.89
N ALA A 381 -2.55 -23.31 14.73
CA ALA A 381 -1.83 -22.10 14.32
C ALA A 381 -2.06 -20.97 15.34
N ASP A 382 -0.98 -20.28 15.72
CA ASP A 382 -1.01 -19.16 16.66
C ASP A 382 -1.32 -17.83 15.95
N ALA A 383 -0.93 -17.73 14.67
CA ALA A 383 -1.26 -16.62 13.79
C ALA A 383 -1.49 -17.12 12.35
N ILE A 384 -2.26 -16.35 11.59
CA ILE A 384 -2.54 -16.58 10.17
C ILE A 384 -2.15 -15.32 9.40
N ASN A 385 -1.31 -15.48 8.38
CA ASN A 385 -1.02 -14.42 7.42
C ASN A 385 -1.87 -14.59 6.14
N LEU A 386 -2.50 -13.49 5.72
CA LEU A 386 -3.29 -13.36 4.49
C LEU A 386 -2.73 -12.23 3.62
N SER A 387 -1.76 -12.55 2.76
CA SER A 387 -1.25 -11.60 1.76
C SER A 387 -2.11 -11.64 0.50
N LEU A 388 -3.41 -11.39 0.68
CA LEU A 388 -4.44 -11.42 -0.35
C LEU A 388 -5.55 -10.43 0.00
N GLY A 389 -6.30 -9.98 -1.01
CA GLY A 389 -7.49 -9.18 -0.75
C GLY A 389 -8.23 -8.74 -1.99
N ALA A 390 -9.45 -8.25 -1.78
CA ALA A 390 -10.30 -7.64 -2.80
C ALA A 390 -10.49 -6.16 -2.47
N VAL A 391 -9.93 -5.27 -3.31
CA VAL A 391 -9.90 -3.80 -3.12
C VAL A 391 -11.29 -3.24 -2.86
N GLY A 392 -11.38 -2.23 -1.98
CA GLY A 392 -12.63 -1.57 -1.64
C GLY A 392 -13.52 -2.45 -0.77
N GLY A 393 -12.95 -3.09 0.25
CA GLY A 393 -13.67 -3.97 1.15
C GLY A 393 -14.77 -3.25 1.96
N PRO A 394 -15.94 -3.87 2.17
CA PRO A 394 -16.96 -3.34 3.06
C PRO A 394 -16.54 -3.50 4.52
N VAL A 395 -17.17 -2.73 5.41
CA VAL A 395 -16.96 -2.86 6.88
C VAL A 395 -17.40 -4.23 7.37
N TYR A 396 -18.49 -4.72 6.79
CA TYR A 396 -19.14 -5.98 7.14
C TYR A 396 -19.67 -6.61 5.86
N TYR A 397 -19.52 -7.92 5.74
CA TYR A 397 -20.12 -8.71 4.66
C TYR A 397 -20.66 -10.01 5.26
N GLU A 398 -21.97 -10.20 5.13
CA GLU A 398 -22.71 -11.30 5.76
C GLU A 398 -22.15 -12.66 5.35
N GLY A 399 -21.90 -13.55 6.31
CA GLY A 399 -21.32 -14.88 6.10
C GLY A 399 -19.81 -14.91 5.91
N TYR A 400 -19.15 -13.75 5.97
CA TYR A 400 -17.72 -13.57 5.69
C TYR A 400 -17.03 -13.00 6.91
N THR A 401 -17.52 -11.87 7.41
CA THR A 401 -16.95 -11.20 8.58
C THR A 401 -16.95 -12.11 9.81
N GLU A 402 -18.00 -12.91 9.98
CA GLU A 402 -18.19 -13.82 11.12
C GLU A 402 -17.13 -14.94 11.16
N ILE A 403 -16.58 -15.34 10.01
CA ILE A 403 -15.47 -16.32 9.95
C ILE A 403 -14.22 -15.76 10.63
N PHE A 404 -13.93 -14.49 10.39
CA PHE A 404 -12.76 -13.80 10.98
C PHE A 404 -13.01 -13.44 12.44
N ASP A 405 -14.23 -13.03 12.79
CA ASP A 405 -14.63 -12.78 14.18
C ASP A 405 -14.51 -14.06 15.02
N ALA A 406 -15.00 -15.18 14.50
CA ALA A 406 -14.85 -16.49 15.13
C ALA A 406 -13.36 -16.88 15.24
N ALA A 407 -12.52 -16.62 14.23
CA ALA A 407 -11.08 -16.90 14.33
C ALA A 407 -10.42 -16.12 15.47
N LEU A 408 -10.73 -14.83 15.61
CA LEU A 408 -10.23 -13.98 16.71
C LEU A 408 -10.72 -14.50 18.06
N ALA A 409 -12.02 -14.81 18.19
CA ALA A 409 -12.64 -15.33 19.41
C ALA A 409 -12.05 -16.69 19.87
N ASN A 410 -11.39 -17.42 18.96
CA ASN A 410 -10.72 -18.69 19.24
C ASN A 410 -9.21 -18.54 19.42
N GLY A 411 -8.71 -17.32 19.60
CA GLY A 411 -7.33 -17.09 20.02
C GLY A 411 -6.33 -16.88 18.89
N ILE A 412 -6.79 -16.67 17.64
CA ILE A 412 -5.90 -16.52 16.47
C ILE A 412 -5.74 -15.05 16.09
N ASN A 413 -4.49 -14.61 15.95
CA ASN A 413 -4.18 -13.34 15.29
C ASN A 413 -4.22 -13.54 13.76
N VAL A 414 -5.24 -13.01 13.10
CA VAL A 414 -5.28 -12.95 11.63
C VAL A 414 -4.73 -11.61 11.17
N VAL A 415 -3.70 -11.64 10.32
CA VAL A 415 -3.02 -10.46 9.79
C VAL A 415 -3.16 -10.44 8.28
N ALA A 416 -3.59 -9.31 7.71
CA ALA A 416 -3.81 -9.17 6.27
C ALA A 416 -3.19 -7.89 5.70
N SER A 417 -2.82 -7.95 4.42
CA SER A 417 -2.33 -6.78 3.69
C SER A 417 -3.46 -5.76 3.44
N ALA A 418 -3.14 -4.47 3.46
CA ALA A 418 -4.13 -3.42 3.17
C ALA A 418 -4.58 -3.40 1.70
N GLY A 419 -3.68 -3.81 0.79
CA GLY A 419 -3.84 -3.70 -0.66
C GLY A 419 -2.86 -2.70 -1.27
N ASN A 420 -2.68 -2.78 -2.60
CA ASN A 420 -1.72 -1.98 -3.35
C ASN A 420 -2.42 -1.03 -4.34
N SER A 421 -3.59 -0.50 -3.97
CA SER A 421 -4.43 0.35 -4.83
C SER A 421 -4.51 1.80 -4.38
N ALA A 422 -3.55 2.24 -3.56
CA ALA A 422 -3.43 3.62 -3.08
C ALA A 422 -4.77 4.20 -2.60
N SER A 423 -5.31 5.19 -3.30
CA SER A 423 -6.65 5.74 -3.08
C SER A 423 -7.48 5.64 -4.35
N SER A 424 -8.80 5.81 -4.27
CA SER A 424 -9.65 5.77 -5.47
C SER A 424 -9.30 6.88 -6.47
N ALA A 425 -8.67 7.96 -5.99
CA ALA A 425 -8.17 9.06 -6.80
C ALA A 425 -6.87 8.73 -7.55
N TYR A 426 -6.23 7.59 -7.27
CA TYR A 426 -5.08 7.13 -8.03
C TYR A 426 -5.46 6.99 -9.51
N HIS A 427 -4.65 7.62 -10.36
CA HIS A 427 -4.87 7.76 -11.80
C HIS A 427 -6.23 8.40 -12.19
N SER A 428 -6.80 9.26 -11.34
CA SER A 428 -8.06 9.99 -11.61
C SER A 428 -7.98 10.92 -12.82
N LEU A 429 -9.14 11.38 -13.33
CA LEU A 429 -9.27 12.38 -14.40
C LEU A 429 -8.72 13.77 -14.05
N TRP A 430 -8.31 14.04 -12.81
CA TRP A 430 -7.78 15.33 -12.36
C TRP A 430 -6.24 15.45 -12.43
N GLU A 431 -5.55 14.40 -12.89
CA GLU A 431 -4.08 14.27 -12.91
C GLU A 431 -3.44 14.27 -11.51
N ALA A 432 -2.15 13.90 -11.44
CA ALA A 432 -1.36 13.83 -10.20
C ALA A 432 -2.01 13.00 -9.07
N ASP A 433 -2.86 12.03 -9.43
CA ASP A 433 -3.53 11.11 -8.51
C ASP A 433 -4.46 11.82 -7.49
N LEU A 434 -5.01 12.99 -7.84
CA LEU A 434 -5.83 13.82 -6.94
C LEU A 434 -7.35 13.60 -7.10
N GLY A 435 -8.11 13.79 -6.02
CA GLY A 435 -9.57 13.65 -6.00
C GLY A 435 -10.27 14.97 -5.68
N LEU A 436 -11.55 15.11 -6.06
CA LEU A 436 -12.34 16.28 -5.66
C LEU A 436 -12.57 16.32 -4.15
N THR A 437 -12.42 17.50 -3.56
CA THR A 437 -12.77 17.78 -2.15
C THR A 437 -14.25 17.56 -1.82
N ASP A 438 -15.13 17.60 -2.82
CA ASP A 438 -16.55 17.25 -2.70
C ASP A 438 -16.76 15.75 -2.38
N ASN A 439 -15.76 14.90 -2.67
CA ASN A 439 -15.82 13.44 -2.54
C ASN A 439 -14.65 12.91 -1.67
N PRO A 440 -14.67 13.14 -0.35
CA PRO A 440 -13.55 12.79 0.54
C PRO A 440 -13.37 11.27 0.79
N ASP A 441 -14.34 10.44 0.38
CA ASP A 441 -14.30 9.00 0.57
C ASP A 441 -13.40 8.32 -0.48
N ILE A 442 -12.08 8.42 -0.31
CA ILE A 442 -11.08 7.87 -1.24
C ILE A 442 -10.47 6.53 -0.81
N GLY A 443 -10.91 5.97 0.33
CA GLY A 443 -10.35 4.73 0.88
C GLY A 443 -10.51 3.54 -0.05
N MET A 444 -9.45 2.73 -0.17
CA MET A 444 -9.34 1.53 -1.01
C MET A 444 -8.83 0.29 -0.30
N VAL A 445 -8.76 0.29 1.03
CA VAL A 445 -8.43 -0.92 1.80
C VAL A 445 -9.30 -2.10 1.37
N GLY A 446 -8.67 -3.25 1.15
CA GLY A 446 -9.36 -4.46 0.68
C GLY A 446 -9.98 -5.29 1.79
N MET A 447 -10.94 -6.15 1.44
CA MET A 447 -11.35 -7.27 2.31
C MET A 447 -10.40 -8.46 2.11
N PRO A 448 -10.10 -9.28 3.14
CA PRO A 448 -10.70 -9.26 4.47
C PRO A 448 -10.10 -8.21 5.44
N GLY A 449 -9.07 -7.48 5.02
CA GLY A 449 -8.46 -6.42 5.85
C GLY A 449 -9.46 -5.34 6.33
N SER A 450 -10.54 -5.10 5.60
CA SER A 450 -11.58 -4.16 6.04
C SER A 450 -12.32 -4.59 7.31
N PHE A 451 -12.27 -5.86 7.72
CA PHE A 451 -12.97 -6.38 8.91
C PHE A 451 -12.22 -6.07 10.21
N ASN A 452 -12.96 -5.79 11.29
CA ASN A 452 -12.36 -5.38 12.58
C ASN A 452 -11.55 -6.50 13.27
N SER A 453 -11.90 -7.76 13.04
CA SER A 453 -11.20 -8.92 13.60
C SER A 453 -9.82 -9.17 12.99
N VAL A 454 -9.57 -8.66 11.79
CA VAL A 454 -8.31 -8.82 11.05
C VAL A 454 -7.39 -7.64 11.34
N LEU A 455 -6.14 -7.88 11.75
CA LEU A 455 -5.13 -6.81 11.86
C LEU A 455 -4.62 -6.45 10.46
N THR A 456 -4.81 -5.21 10.02
CA THR A 456 -4.50 -4.80 8.63
C THR A 456 -3.27 -3.93 8.54
N VAL A 457 -2.38 -4.27 7.59
CA VAL A 457 -1.02 -3.74 7.55
C VAL A 457 -0.76 -2.91 6.29
N ALA A 458 -0.37 -1.66 6.50
CA ALA A 458 0.12 -0.73 5.49
C ALA A 458 1.60 -0.98 5.16
N SER A 459 2.06 -0.43 4.04
CA SER A 459 3.45 -0.54 3.61
C SER A 459 4.22 0.76 3.79
N LEU A 460 5.41 0.64 4.38
CA LEU A 460 6.47 1.64 4.39
C LEU A 460 7.66 1.13 3.56
N ASN A 461 8.34 2.04 2.86
CA ASN A 461 9.54 1.70 2.10
C ASN A 461 10.71 1.45 3.04
N ASN A 462 11.40 0.34 2.85
CA ASN A 462 12.52 -0.05 3.71
C ASN A 462 13.58 1.07 3.75
N PRO A 463 13.84 1.71 4.92
CA PRO A 463 14.86 2.75 5.04
C PRO A 463 16.27 2.21 4.85
N GLU A 464 16.45 0.92 5.09
CA GLU A 464 17.72 0.22 4.95
C GLU A 464 17.56 -0.84 3.87
N TYR A 465 17.64 -0.41 2.61
CA TYR A 465 17.63 -1.30 1.46
C TYR A 465 18.94 -1.17 0.69
N PHE A 466 19.70 -2.26 0.64
CA PHE A 466 20.96 -2.30 -0.08
C PHE A 466 20.77 -3.10 -1.37
N VAL A 467 21.03 -2.48 -2.51
CA VAL A 467 21.25 -3.19 -3.78
C VAL A 467 22.66 -2.89 -4.26
N ALA A 468 23.51 -3.91 -4.26
CA ALA A 468 24.58 -3.92 -5.22
C ALA A 468 24.01 -4.41 -6.55
N ILE A 469 24.14 -3.57 -7.58
CA ILE A 469 24.80 -3.83 -8.87
C ILE A 469 24.09 -3.09 -10.01
N GLN A 470 24.78 -2.06 -10.57
CA GLN A 470 25.02 -1.84 -12.02
C GLN A 470 25.43 -0.41 -12.41
N THR A 471 25.51 0.57 -11.51
CA THR A 471 26.02 1.89 -11.92
C THR A 471 27.13 2.45 -11.02
N LYS A 472 28.37 2.13 -11.40
CA LYS A 472 29.62 2.92 -11.21
C LYS A 472 29.81 3.53 -9.81
N ASP A 473 30.70 2.90 -9.05
CA ASP A 473 31.28 3.33 -7.77
C ASP A 473 31.36 4.86 -7.61
N ALA A 474 31.05 5.42 -6.43
CA ALA A 474 30.98 6.87 -6.22
C ALA A 474 31.77 7.36 -5.00
N LEU A 475 32.32 8.57 -5.11
CA LEU A 475 32.89 9.37 -4.04
C LEU A 475 31.80 10.25 -3.43
N LEU A 476 31.76 10.37 -2.10
CA LEU A 476 30.86 11.27 -1.38
C LEU A 476 31.64 12.46 -0.81
N PHE A 477 31.06 13.65 -0.91
CA PHE A 477 31.67 14.91 -0.52
C PHE A 477 30.78 15.60 0.50
N ASP A 478 31.10 15.47 1.78
CA ASP A 478 30.45 16.23 2.84
C ASP A 478 30.77 17.73 2.68
N ASP A 479 29.78 18.59 2.96
CA ASP A 479 29.90 20.06 2.99
C ASP A 479 30.26 20.80 1.68
N ALA A 480 30.19 20.15 0.50
CA ALA A 480 30.58 20.80 -0.75
C ALA A 480 29.70 22.00 -1.17
N TYR A 481 28.40 22.00 -0.82
CA TYR A 481 27.43 23.05 -1.16
C TYR A 481 26.29 23.19 -0.12
N PRO A 482 26.46 24.04 0.92
CA PRO A 482 25.44 24.25 1.97
C PRO A 482 24.13 24.87 1.46
N GLU A 483 24.19 25.58 0.32
CA GLU A 483 23.06 26.30 -0.28
C GLU A 483 22.06 25.40 -1.04
N TYR A 484 22.36 24.11 -1.22
CA TYR A 484 21.51 23.12 -1.89
C TYR A 484 21.22 21.87 -1.04
N GLY A 485 21.40 21.92 0.28
CA GLY A 485 20.96 20.84 1.17
C GLY A 485 22.00 19.79 1.58
N GLY A 486 23.29 19.99 1.32
CA GLY A 486 24.36 19.17 1.92
C GLY A 486 24.63 17.82 1.24
N SER A 487 25.91 17.47 1.16
CA SER A 487 26.52 16.32 0.48
C SER A 487 26.38 16.29 -1.06
N TRP A 488 27.50 16.05 -1.77
CA TRP A 488 27.51 15.80 -3.22
C TRP A 488 28.05 14.39 -3.49
N LYS A 489 27.66 13.77 -4.62
CA LYS A 489 28.10 12.41 -5.01
C LYS A 489 28.71 12.44 -6.42
N SER A 490 29.82 11.74 -6.63
CA SER A 490 30.45 11.68 -7.96
C SER A 490 31.01 10.33 -8.31
N ARG A 491 30.75 9.92 -9.55
CA ARG A 491 31.03 8.56 -10.02
C ARG A 491 32.45 8.41 -10.56
N TYR A 492 33.08 7.31 -10.20
CA TYR A 492 34.31 6.78 -10.76
C TYR A 492 34.06 5.42 -11.43
N ASP A 493 34.97 4.98 -12.30
CA ASP A 493 34.90 3.68 -12.97
C ASP A 493 36.08 2.82 -12.51
N ASP A 494 35.79 1.76 -11.75
CA ASP A 494 36.79 0.78 -11.33
C ASP A 494 36.60 -0.53 -12.11
N LYS A 495 37.64 -0.94 -12.83
CA LYS A 495 37.66 -2.18 -13.64
C LYS A 495 38.03 -3.42 -12.84
N ALA A 496 38.37 -3.29 -11.56
CA ALA A 496 38.80 -4.40 -10.73
C ALA A 496 37.66 -5.35 -10.37
N ASP A 497 38.01 -6.63 -10.17
CA ASP A 497 37.14 -7.59 -9.50
C ASP A 497 36.83 -7.12 -8.06
N TYR A 498 35.69 -7.55 -7.51
CA TYR A 498 35.14 -7.07 -6.24
C TYR A 498 36.17 -6.98 -5.11
N GLU A 499 36.99 -8.01 -4.88
CA GLU A 499 37.96 -8.04 -3.77
C GLU A 499 39.07 -6.97 -3.87
N TYR A 500 39.25 -6.36 -5.04
CA TYR A 500 40.32 -5.41 -5.35
C TYR A 500 39.84 -3.99 -5.65
N LYS A 501 38.53 -3.74 -5.68
CA LYS A 501 37.98 -2.40 -5.94
C LYS A 501 38.40 -1.39 -4.88
N VAL A 502 38.47 -0.12 -5.27
CA VAL A 502 38.74 1.02 -4.37
C VAL A 502 37.78 1.04 -3.18
N ALA A 503 36.48 0.89 -3.42
CA ALA A 503 35.47 0.86 -2.35
C ALA A 503 35.68 -0.33 -1.39
N THR A 504 36.08 -1.50 -1.89
CA THR A 504 36.31 -2.70 -1.07
C THR A 504 37.57 -2.58 -0.22
N ARG A 505 38.63 -2.00 -0.80
CA ARG A 505 39.96 -1.98 -0.17
C ARG A 505 40.11 -0.86 0.83
N ILE A 506 39.48 0.28 0.56
CA ILE A 506 39.67 1.51 1.35
C ILE A 506 38.36 2.25 1.67
N GLY A 507 37.19 1.67 1.37
CA GLY A 507 35.92 2.30 1.71
C GLY A 507 35.61 2.33 3.20
N GLY A 508 34.72 3.24 3.60
CA GLY A 508 34.23 3.43 4.99
C GLY A 508 35.01 4.50 5.74
N HIS A 509 35.90 5.19 5.03
CA HIS A 509 36.85 6.14 5.60
C HIS A 509 36.92 7.40 4.74
N SER A 510 37.24 8.52 5.40
CA SER A 510 37.51 9.79 4.74
C SER A 510 39.01 9.99 4.56
N TYR A 511 39.40 10.46 3.38
CA TYR A 511 40.79 10.66 2.99
C TYR A 511 41.02 12.10 2.54
N GLU A 512 42.16 12.67 2.91
CA GLU A 512 42.70 13.82 2.17
C GLU A 512 43.03 13.39 0.74
N TYR A 513 43.08 14.35 -0.19
CA TYR A 513 43.35 14.06 -1.60
C TYR A 513 44.31 15.08 -2.20
N SER A 514 45.00 14.69 -3.28
CA SER A 514 45.89 15.55 -4.05
C SER A 514 45.53 15.44 -5.54
N ILE A 515 45.31 16.58 -6.20
CA ILE A 515 44.99 16.67 -7.63
C ILE A 515 46.18 17.26 -8.38
N PHE A 516 46.65 16.57 -9.41
CA PHE A 516 47.67 17.07 -10.33
C PHE A 516 47.14 17.08 -11.76
N HIS A 517 47.06 18.27 -12.37
CA HIS A 517 46.84 18.44 -13.82
C HIS A 517 48.14 18.21 -14.61
N ALA A 518 48.80 17.10 -14.30
CA ALA A 518 50.04 16.65 -14.89
C ALA A 518 50.06 15.12 -14.83
N THR A 519 50.83 14.50 -15.71
CA THR A 519 51.01 13.05 -15.70
C THR A 519 51.75 12.60 -14.46
N ILE A 520 51.49 11.37 -14.01
CA ILE A 520 52.02 10.85 -12.74
C ILE A 520 53.57 10.87 -12.64
N ASP A 521 54.26 10.74 -13.76
CA ASP A 521 55.73 10.78 -13.89
C ASP A 521 56.32 12.20 -13.90
N SER A 522 55.47 13.23 -14.00
CA SER A 522 55.86 14.65 -13.97
C SER A 522 55.33 15.42 -12.76
N ALA A 523 54.41 14.81 -12.00
CA ALA A 523 53.84 15.37 -10.77
C ALA A 523 54.83 15.30 -9.58
N ASP A 524 54.78 16.30 -8.70
CA ASP A 524 55.51 16.27 -7.42
C ASP A 524 54.72 15.47 -6.38
N LEU A 525 55.06 14.18 -6.27
CA LEU A 525 54.37 13.24 -5.39
C LEU A 525 54.85 13.26 -3.93
N SER A 526 55.54 14.33 -3.48
CA SER A 526 56.12 14.38 -2.14
C SER A 526 55.10 14.45 -0.98
N ASP A 527 53.85 14.88 -1.25
CA ASP A 527 52.77 15.06 -0.25
C ASP A 527 51.52 14.22 -0.55
N VAL A 528 51.70 12.99 -1.05
CA VAL A 528 50.57 12.10 -1.42
C VAL A 528 50.43 10.88 -0.50
N SER A 529 51.33 10.69 0.46
CA SER A 529 51.31 9.53 1.34
C SER A 529 50.02 9.48 2.16
N GLY A 530 49.28 8.37 2.06
CA GLY A 530 47.99 8.15 2.73
C GLY A 530 46.79 8.86 2.10
N LYS A 531 46.97 9.58 0.98
CA LYS A 531 45.92 10.38 0.32
C LYS A 531 45.34 9.67 -0.91
N LEU A 532 44.17 10.12 -1.36
CA LEU A 532 43.66 9.80 -2.70
C LEU A 532 44.40 10.65 -3.72
N LEU A 533 45.03 10.01 -4.71
CA LEU A 533 45.83 10.69 -5.71
C LEU A 533 45.07 10.77 -7.03
N PHE A 534 44.81 11.99 -7.53
CA PHE A 534 44.22 12.23 -8.85
C PHE A 534 45.28 12.79 -9.81
N VAL A 535 45.49 12.13 -10.95
CA VAL A 535 46.50 12.52 -11.95
C VAL A 535 45.96 12.44 -13.38
N ASP A 536 46.56 13.22 -14.26
CA ASP A 536 46.26 13.18 -15.69
C ASP A 536 46.87 11.93 -16.33
N TYR A 537 46.18 11.38 -17.33
CA TYR A 537 46.55 10.13 -17.97
C TYR A 537 47.78 10.28 -18.85
N ASN A 538 48.74 9.36 -18.67
CA ASN A 538 49.90 9.25 -19.54
C ASN A 538 49.76 8.05 -20.48
N SER A 539 49.46 8.28 -21.75
CA SER A 539 49.36 7.22 -22.74
C SER A 539 50.67 6.46 -23.01
N GLU A 540 51.82 6.97 -22.56
CA GLU A 540 53.13 6.32 -22.69
C GLU A 540 53.43 5.33 -21.54
N LEU A 541 52.56 5.25 -20.52
CA LEU A 541 52.69 4.33 -19.39
C LEU A 541 51.51 3.34 -19.36
N THR A 542 51.78 2.11 -18.93
CA THR A 542 50.73 1.13 -18.59
C THR A 542 50.03 1.52 -17.28
N ILE A 543 48.82 1.02 -17.06
CA ILE A 543 48.08 1.29 -15.80
C ILE A 543 48.82 0.68 -14.59
N ASP A 544 49.49 -0.46 -14.76
CA ASP A 544 50.35 -1.05 -13.73
C ASP A 544 51.55 -0.15 -13.38
N GLU A 545 52.14 0.54 -14.36
CA GLU A 545 53.20 1.52 -14.11
C GLU A 545 52.67 2.76 -13.37
N HIS A 546 51.47 3.25 -13.73
CA HIS A 546 50.82 4.32 -12.96
C HIS A 546 50.56 3.88 -11.50
N ALA A 547 50.04 2.66 -11.31
CA ALA A 547 49.80 2.10 -9.99
C ALA A 547 51.10 1.98 -9.18
N ALA A 548 52.21 1.59 -9.81
CA ALA A 548 53.51 1.47 -9.17
C ALA A 548 54.02 2.84 -8.65
N PHE A 549 53.92 3.91 -9.45
CA PHE A 549 54.30 5.26 -9.01
C PHE A 549 53.49 5.72 -7.80
N ALA A 550 52.16 5.54 -7.84
CA ALA A 550 51.28 5.91 -6.74
C ALA A 550 51.57 5.11 -5.46
N ARG A 551 51.80 3.80 -5.62
CA ARG A 551 52.15 2.88 -4.54
C ARG A 551 53.51 3.22 -3.91
N GLU A 552 54.53 3.53 -4.72
CA GLU A 552 55.86 3.93 -4.22
C GLU A 552 55.82 5.28 -3.49
N ALA A 553 54.98 6.20 -3.95
CA ALA A 553 54.73 7.47 -3.26
C ALA A 553 53.84 7.33 -2.01
N GLY A 554 53.27 6.13 -1.79
CA GLY A 554 52.50 5.78 -0.60
C GLY A 554 51.06 6.29 -0.61
N ALA A 555 50.48 6.62 -1.76
CA ALA A 555 49.07 7.01 -1.86
C ALA A 555 48.13 5.87 -1.41
N ALA A 556 46.94 6.20 -0.92
CA ALA A 556 45.93 5.22 -0.50
C ALA A 556 45.21 4.57 -1.69
N ALA A 557 44.91 5.37 -2.72
CA ALA A 557 44.38 4.91 -3.99
C ALA A 557 44.76 5.90 -5.10
N LEU A 558 44.72 5.43 -6.34
CA LEU A 558 44.97 6.23 -7.53
C LEU A 558 43.69 6.40 -8.36
N PHE A 559 43.38 7.64 -8.73
CA PHE A 559 42.35 8.01 -9.67
C PHE A 559 42.98 8.66 -10.90
N ILE A 560 42.67 8.14 -12.09
CA ILE A 560 43.25 8.63 -13.35
C ILE A 560 42.16 9.33 -14.15
N PHE A 561 42.41 10.56 -14.58
CA PHE A 561 41.52 11.32 -15.47
C PHE A 561 42.24 11.74 -16.76
N ASP A 562 41.48 12.14 -17.78
CA ASP A 562 42.03 12.66 -19.04
C ASP A 562 41.53 14.09 -19.25
N SER A 563 42.43 15.07 -19.09
CA SER A 563 42.09 16.50 -19.25
C SER A 563 41.74 16.89 -20.68
N LEU A 564 42.15 16.09 -21.68
CA LEU A 564 41.82 16.28 -23.10
C LEU A 564 40.45 15.66 -23.45
N ASN A 565 40.01 14.60 -22.73
CA ASN A 565 38.75 13.91 -22.96
C ASN A 565 37.79 14.01 -21.75
N LYS A 566 37.17 15.18 -21.61
CA LYS A 566 36.52 15.59 -20.35
C LYS A 566 35.38 14.71 -19.83
N THR A 567 34.64 14.05 -20.72
CA THR A 567 33.37 13.35 -20.39
C THR A 567 33.49 11.83 -20.33
N ASN A 568 34.64 11.27 -20.69
CA ASN A 568 34.86 9.82 -20.78
C ASN A 568 35.75 9.32 -19.63
N TYR A 569 35.56 8.05 -19.26
CA TYR A 569 36.49 7.34 -18.39
C TYR A 569 37.62 6.75 -19.22
N ILE A 570 38.82 6.69 -18.64
CA ILE A 570 39.93 5.92 -19.18
C ILE A 570 39.72 4.45 -18.83
N ASP A 571 40.16 3.56 -19.70
CA ASP A 571 40.19 2.13 -19.40
C ASP A 571 41.36 1.81 -18.45
N THR A 572 41.05 1.45 -17.20
CA THR A 572 42.03 1.11 -16.17
C THR A 572 42.27 -0.40 -16.02
N THR A 573 41.98 -1.18 -17.07
CA THR A 573 42.29 -2.61 -17.13
C THR A 573 43.80 -2.85 -17.00
N ARG A 574 44.19 -3.77 -16.11
CA ARG A 574 45.59 -4.01 -15.71
C ARG A 574 45.85 -5.46 -15.28
N GLU A 575 47.12 -5.83 -15.08
CA GLU A 575 47.50 -7.18 -14.64
C GLU A 575 47.64 -7.31 -13.11
N ASP A 576 48.03 -6.25 -12.39
CA ASP A 576 48.14 -6.20 -10.92
C ASP A 576 46.97 -5.43 -10.29
N TRP A 577 46.02 -6.17 -9.71
CA TRP A 577 44.85 -5.62 -9.02
C TRP A 577 45.09 -5.34 -7.53
N THR A 578 46.27 -5.64 -6.99
CA THR A 578 46.51 -5.57 -5.52
C THR A 578 46.50 -4.15 -4.95
N TYR A 579 46.71 -3.14 -5.80
CA TYR A 579 46.66 -1.73 -5.44
C TYR A 579 45.39 -1.05 -6.01
N PRO A 580 44.66 -0.23 -5.24
CA PRO A 580 43.40 0.36 -5.69
C PRO A 580 43.62 1.46 -6.74
N VAL A 581 43.07 1.25 -7.95
CA VAL A 581 43.14 2.20 -9.06
C VAL A 581 41.81 2.26 -9.79
N ALA A 582 41.29 3.47 -10.01
CA ALA A 582 40.05 3.74 -10.73
C ALA A 582 40.20 4.90 -11.73
N ALA A 583 39.29 4.99 -12.70
CA ALA A 583 39.17 6.11 -13.62
C ALA A 583 38.19 7.17 -13.09
N TYR A 584 38.49 8.43 -13.34
CA TYR A 584 37.65 9.56 -12.96
C TYR A 584 37.43 10.50 -14.15
N LYS A 585 36.23 11.08 -14.26
CA LYS A 585 35.96 12.06 -15.34
C LYS A 585 36.53 13.42 -14.96
N TYR A 586 37.18 14.06 -15.92
CA TYR A 586 37.71 15.41 -15.71
C TYR A 586 36.61 16.46 -15.49
N ASP A 587 35.49 16.37 -16.21
CA ASP A 587 34.35 17.29 -15.99
C ASP A 587 33.69 17.09 -14.62
N SER A 588 33.72 15.85 -14.10
CA SER A 588 33.31 15.59 -12.72
C SER A 588 34.29 16.24 -11.75
N LEU A 589 35.60 16.04 -11.92
CA LEU A 589 36.66 16.63 -11.09
C LEU A 589 36.52 18.16 -10.95
N THR A 590 36.33 18.86 -12.07
CA THR A 590 36.25 20.33 -12.10
C THR A 590 34.95 20.88 -11.51
N LYS A 591 33.85 20.12 -11.52
CA LYS A 591 32.57 20.48 -10.87
C LYS A 591 32.53 20.10 -9.39
N ALA A 592 33.23 19.02 -9.05
CA ALA A 592 33.24 18.35 -7.76
C ALA A 592 34.14 19.00 -6.71
N LEU A 593 35.40 19.12 -7.10
CA LEU A 593 36.53 19.13 -6.18
C LEU A 593 37.29 20.44 -6.26
N GLU A 594 37.27 21.08 -7.42
CA GLU A 594 37.89 22.38 -7.66
C GLU A 594 37.11 23.59 -7.10
N PRO A 595 35.76 23.65 -7.14
CA PRO A 595 35.03 24.87 -6.76
C PRO A 595 35.02 25.21 -5.26
N SER A 596 35.07 24.21 -4.36
CA SER A 596 34.96 24.43 -2.90
C SER A 596 35.95 23.65 -2.02
N HIS A 597 36.82 22.79 -2.57
CA HIS A 597 37.81 21.96 -1.85
C HIS A 597 37.33 21.46 -0.46
N PRO A 598 36.47 20.42 -0.40
CA PRO A 598 36.21 19.76 0.88
C PRO A 598 37.54 19.28 1.51
N ALA A 599 37.66 19.33 2.84
CA ALA A 599 38.93 18.96 3.49
C ALA A 599 39.30 17.48 3.28
N THR A 600 38.29 16.62 3.09
CA THR A 600 38.44 15.18 2.86
C THR A 600 37.34 14.66 1.95
N ILE A 601 37.58 13.55 1.26
CA ILE A 601 36.59 12.79 0.49
C ILE A 601 36.26 11.51 1.25
N HIS A 602 34.98 11.22 1.48
CA HIS A 602 34.55 9.94 2.04
C HIS A 602 34.40 8.91 0.91
N ILE A 603 35.13 7.79 1.00
CA ILE A 603 34.91 6.65 0.10
C ILE A 603 33.76 5.84 0.68
N ASN A 604 32.55 6.02 0.14
CA ASN A 604 31.38 5.30 0.62
C ASN A 604 31.43 3.83 0.15
N PRO A 605 31.59 2.84 1.04
CA PRO A 605 31.45 1.45 0.69
C PRO A 605 29.95 1.12 0.75
N TYR A 606 29.29 1.23 -0.39
CA TYR A 606 28.03 0.52 -0.65
C TYR A 606 26.78 0.96 0.14
N TRP A 607 26.24 2.15 -0.14
CA TRP A 607 24.84 2.44 0.18
C TRP A 607 24.23 3.27 -0.95
N ASP A 608 23.14 2.77 -1.54
CA ASP A 608 22.12 3.68 -2.05
C ASP A 608 21.06 3.74 -0.97
N ILE A 609 20.87 4.94 -0.41
CA ILE A 609 19.78 5.19 0.52
C ILE A 609 18.57 5.37 -0.38
N ASP A 610 17.53 4.56 -0.20
CA ASP A 610 16.23 4.83 -0.81
C ASP A 610 15.80 6.22 -0.35
N ASP A 611 15.67 7.18 -1.27
CA ASP A 611 15.26 8.53 -0.93
C ASP A 611 13.80 8.58 -0.43
N GLN A 612 13.05 7.50 -0.66
CA GLN A 612 11.73 7.25 -0.10
C GLN A 612 11.76 6.35 1.15
N GLY A 613 12.94 5.89 1.57
CA GLY A 613 13.12 5.01 2.71
C GLY A 613 12.65 5.64 4.02
N GLY A 614 11.87 4.90 4.81
CA GLY A 614 11.26 5.42 6.04
C GLY A 614 9.97 6.20 5.84
N TYR A 615 9.52 6.38 4.59
CA TYR A 615 8.23 6.97 4.26
C TYR A 615 7.22 5.92 3.80
N MET A 616 5.93 6.26 3.91
CA MET A 616 4.85 5.40 3.45
C MET A 616 4.97 5.08 1.95
N SER A 617 4.75 3.83 1.57
CA SER A 617 4.79 3.40 0.17
C SER A 617 3.60 3.95 -0.60
N SER A 618 3.83 4.62 -1.73
CA SER A 618 2.78 5.30 -2.53
C SER A 618 1.63 4.38 -2.96
N PHE A 619 1.91 3.10 -3.18
CA PHE A 619 0.91 2.10 -3.57
C PHE A 619 0.01 1.62 -2.41
N SER A 620 0.41 1.82 -1.15
CA SER A 620 -0.30 1.24 0.01
C SER A 620 -1.74 1.77 0.08
N SER A 621 -2.71 0.85 0.13
CA SER A 621 -4.13 1.22 0.13
C SER A 621 -4.51 2.02 1.36
N TRP A 622 -5.21 3.13 1.14
CA TRP A 622 -5.75 4.01 2.17
C TRP A 622 -7.09 3.48 2.71
N GLY A 623 -7.40 3.82 3.95
CA GLY A 623 -8.77 3.86 4.45
C GLY A 623 -9.49 5.16 4.11
N THR A 624 -10.67 5.39 4.66
CA THR A 624 -11.37 4.54 5.64
C THR A 624 -12.09 3.38 4.98
N THR A 625 -12.73 2.52 5.76
CA THR A 625 -13.84 1.71 5.25
C THR A 625 -15.09 2.60 5.04
N GLY A 626 -16.14 2.06 4.42
CA GLY A 626 -17.41 2.77 4.24
C GLY A 626 -18.15 3.15 5.54
N GLY A 627 -17.72 2.63 6.69
CA GLY A 627 -18.33 2.86 8.01
C GLY A 627 -17.54 3.82 8.89
N LEU A 628 -16.62 4.61 8.33
CA LEU A 628 -15.69 5.47 9.08
C LEU A 628 -14.84 4.70 10.09
N THR A 629 -14.47 3.46 9.77
CA THR A 629 -13.51 2.69 10.60
C THR A 629 -12.08 2.91 10.10
N ILE A 630 -11.14 2.96 11.05
CA ILE A 630 -9.71 3.15 10.76
C ILE A 630 -9.12 1.83 10.28
N LYS A 631 -8.66 1.87 9.03
CA LYS A 631 -7.87 0.87 8.35
C LYS A 631 -6.90 1.59 7.39
N PRO A 632 -5.70 1.06 7.13
CA PRO A 632 -5.02 -0.01 7.88
C PRO A 632 -4.84 0.36 9.36
N GLU A 633 -4.50 -0.63 10.19
CA GLU A 633 -4.36 -0.44 11.65
C GLU A 633 -2.92 -0.22 12.09
N ILE A 634 -1.95 -0.66 11.29
CA ILE A 634 -0.52 -0.53 11.59
C ILE A 634 0.26 -0.52 10.28
N THR A 635 1.49 -0.03 10.32
CA THR A 635 2.42 -0.01 9.18
C THR A 635 3.63 -0.90 9.47
N ALA A 636 4.07 -1.67 8.49
CA ALA A 636 5.34 -2.38 8.51
C ALA A 636 6.10 -2.20 7.20
N VAL A 637 7.35 -2.66 7.16
CA VAL A 637 8.17 -2.58 5.95
C VAL A 637 7.57 -3.48 4.87
N GLY A 638 7.22 -2.89 3.73
CA GLY A 638 6.69 -3.61 2.56
C GLY A 638 7.25 -3.15 1.23
N GLY A 639 7.91 -2.00 1.17
CA GLY A 639 8.67 -1.58 -0.01
C GLY A 639 10.09 -2.11 0.06
N ASN A 640 10.58 -2.68 -1.05
CA ASN A 640 11.94 -3.16 -1.22
C ASN A 640 12.34 -4.24 -0.20
N VAL A 641 11.52 -5.29 -0.08
CA VAL A 641 11.72 -6.38 0.88
C VAL A 641 12.42 -7.57 0.25
N PHE A 642 13.59 -7.91 0.78
CA PHE A 642 14.33 -9.13 0.45
C PHE A 642 13.75 -10.35 1.15
N SER A 643 13.50 -11.43 0.41
CA SER A 643 13.09 -12.72 0.99
C SER A 643 13.37 -13.91 0.07
N ALA A 644 13.08 -15.11 0.58
CA ALA A 644 13.15 -16.37 -0.16
C ALA A 644 12.34 -16.32 -1.45
N TYR A 645 12.83 -16.99 -2.50
CA TYR A 645 12.16 -17.08 -3.78
C TYR A 645 12.23 -18.50 -4.35
N ASN A 646 11.58 -18.74 -5.48
CA ASN A 646 11.50 -20.06 -6.10
C ASN A 646 12.88 -20.61 -6.51
N GLY A 647 13.22 -21.79 -5.99
CA GLY A 647 14.45 -22.51 -6.21
C GLY A 647 15.35 -22.54 -4.96
N SER A 648 16.14 -23.62 -4.84
CA SER A 648 17.16 -23.74 -3.79
C SER A 648 18.15 -22.57 -3.85
N GLY A 649 18.22 -21.79 -2.78
CA GLY A 649 19.11 -20.63 -2.67
C GLY A 649 18.72 -19.43 -3.54
N ALA A 650 17.49 -19.39 -4.03
CA ALA A 650 16.94 -18.24 -4.73
C ALA A 650 16.32 -17.26 -3.74
N TYR A 651 16.58 -15.97 -3.98
CA TYR A 651 16.04 -14.85 -3.23
C TYR A 651 15.55 -13.78 -4.20
N ALA A 652 14.63 -12.96 -3.75
CA ALA A 652 14.12 -11.85 -4.54
C ALA A 652 13.79 -10.65 -3.66
N VAL A 653 13.77 -9.48 -4.28
CA VAL A 653 13.19 -8.29 -3.72
C VAL A 653 11.83 -8.05 -4.36
N SER A 654 10.85 -7.72 -3.53
CA SER A 654 9.55 -7.26 -3.99
C SER A 654 9.01 -6.14 -3.10
N SER A 655 8.00 -5.44 -3.62
CA SER A 655 7.34 -4.32 -2.96
C SER A 655 5.84 -4.55 -2.98
N GLY A 656 5.21 -4.48 -1.80
CA GLY A 656 3.78 -4.66 -1.63
C GLY A 656 3.38 -4.71 -0.16
N THR A 657 2.12 -4.36 0.14
CA THR A 657 1.55 -4.63 1.47
C THR A 657 1.51 -6.12 1.79
N SER A 658 1.60 -6.97 0.76
CA SER A 658 1.82 -8.42 0.84
C SER A 658 3.12 -8.82 1.53
N MET A 659 4.12 -7.94 1.57
CA MET A 659 5.38 -8.11 2.29
C MET A 659 5.30 -7.53 3.71
N SER A 660 4.51 -6.47 3.92
CA SER A 660 4.25 -5.91 5.26
C SER A 660 3.45 -6.85 6.16
N ALA A 661 2.40 -7.48 5.62
CA ALA A 661 1.55 -8.40 6.38
C ALA A 661 2.31 -9.55 7.07
N PRO A 662 3.20 -10.31 6.39
CA PRO A 662 3.96 -11.38 7.02
C PRO A 662 4.99 -10.87 8.02
N MET A 663 5.48 -9.63 7.86
CA MET A 663 6.35 -8.98 8.85
C MET A 663 5.58 -8.81 10.16
N THR A 664 4.42 -8.16 10.12
CA THR A 664 3.57 -7.98 11.31
C THR A 664 3.01 -9.30 11.85
N ALA A 665 2.73 -10.29 11.00
CA ALA A 665 2.32 -11.63 11.46
C ALA A 665 3.43 -12.29 12.29
N GLY A 666 4.68 -12.17 11.84
CA GLY A 666 5.86 -12.57 12.61
C GLY A 666 6.03 -11.76 13.91
N SER A 667 5.86 -10.43 13.86
CA SER A 667 5.89 -9.55 15.03
C SER A 667 4.84 -9.96 16.07
N ALA A 668 3.62 -10.26 15.63
CA ALA A 668 2.53 -10.75 16.47
C ALA A 668 2.87 -12.08 17.16
N LEU A 669 3.55 -13.01 16.46
CA LEU A 669 4.03 -14.26 17.07
C LEU A 669 5.07 -14.02 18.17
N LEU A 670 6.02 -13.10 17.96
CA LEU A 670 7.04 -12.80 18.98
C LEU A 670 6.42 -12.12 20.20
N VAL A 671 5.54 -11.13 19.99
CA VAL A 671 4.78 -10.48 21.08
C VAL A 671 3.96 -11.53 21.84
N ARG A 672 3.25 -12.42 21.12
CA ARG A 672 2.48 -13.50 21.72
C ARG A 672 3.34 -14.43 22.57
N GLN A 673 4.49 -14.86 22.05
CA GLN A 673 5.44 -15.71 22.78
C GLN A 673 5.96 -15.03 24.04
N TYR A 674 6.30 -13.75 23.95
CA TYR A 674 6.69 -12.95 25.11
C TYR A 674 5.57 -12.91 26.15
N LEU A 675 4.33 -12.64 25.74
CA LEU A 675 3.19 -12.57 26.65
C LEU A 675 2.93 -13.90 27.36
N MET A 676 2.91 -15.01 26.62
CA MET A 676 2.71 -16.35 27.19
C MET A 676 3.79 -16.75 28.18
N ASN A 677 5.02 -16.26 28.00
CA ASN A 677 6.14 -16.58 28.88
C ASN A 677 6.15 -15.74 30.17
N ASN A 678 5.53 -14.56 30.17
CA ASN A 678 5.70 -13.56 31.23
C ASN A 678 4.40 -13.16 31.94
N PHE A 679 3.23 -13.41 31.35
CA PHE A 679 1.93 -12.99 31.88
C PHE A 679 0.91 -14.12 31.85
N ASP A 680 -0.02 -14.11 32.81
CA ASP A 680 -1.14 -15.07 32.91
C ASP A 680 -2.38 -14.49 32.20
N ILE A 681 -2.31 -14.42 30.87
CA ILE A 681 -3.40 -13.88 30.02
C ILE A 681 -4.26 -15.04 29.52
N PRO A 682 -5.60 -15.00 29.66
CA PRO A 682 -6.49 -15.99 29.08
C PRO A 682 -6.29 -16.12 27.56
N ALA A 683 -6.25 -17.35 27.05
CA ALA A 683 -5.99 -17.62 25.63
C ALA A 683 -6.95 -16.90 24.66
N ALA A 684 -8.20 -16.67 25.07
CA ALA A 684 -9.19 -15.94 24.28
C ALA A 684 -8.95 -14.43 24.22
N GLU A 685 -8.29 -13.85 25.24
CA GLU A 685 -7.96 -12.41 25.31
C GLU A 685 -6.60 -12.11 24.66
N LEU A 686 -5.73 -13.12 24.58
CA LEU A 686 -4.36 -12.99 24.10
C LEU A 686 -4.23 -12.30 22.72
N PRO A 687 -5.05 -12.60 21.69
CA PRO A 687 -4.93 -11.93 20.40
C PRO A 687 -5.19 -10.43 20.48
N GLU A 688 -6.18 -10.03 21.27
CA GLU A 688 -6.54 -8.63 21.45
C GLU A 688 -5.39 -7.87 22.13
N VAL A 689 -4.79 -8.45 23.18
CA VAL A 689 -3.64 -7.86 23.87
C VAL A 689 -2.43 -7.74 22.94
N VAL A 690 -2.14 -8.76 22.13
CA VAL A 690 -1.07 -8.71 21.11
C VAL A 690 -1.28 -7.55 20.15
N ASN A 691 -2.49 -7.44 19.60
CA ASN A 691 -2.81 -6.39 18.64
C ASN A 691 -2.73 -5.00 19.27
N ASN A 692 -3.25 -4.83 20.49
CA ASN A 692 -3.22 -3.56 21.21
C ASN A 692 -1.81 -3.13 21.59
N LEU A 693 -0.92 -4.05 21.96
CA LEU A 693 0.48 -3.71 22.23
C LEU A 693 1.21 -3.27 20.97
N LEU A 694 1.05 -4.01 19.86
CA LEU A 694 1.65 -3.66 18.58
C LEU A 694 1.18 -2.27 18.12
N MET A 695 -0.12 -2.01 18.15
CA MET A 695 -0.68 -0.72 17.75
C MET A 695 -0.31 0.41 18.72
N SER A 696 -0.42 0.18 20.03
CA SER A 696 -0.15 1.23 21.02
C SER A 696 1.30 1.67 21.02
N ALA A 697 2.23 0.72 20.84
CA ALA A 697 3.67 0.98 20.84
C ALA A 697 4.22 1.37 19.45
N ALA A 698 3.36 1.43 18.43
CA ALA A 698 3.75 1.88 17.10
C ALA A 698 4.06 3.39 17.11
N ALA A 699 5.05 3.77 16.31
CA ALA A 699 5.48 5.16 16.18
C ALA A 699 4.78 5.82 14.98
N PRO A 700 4.02 6.92 15.16
CA PRO A 700 3.46 7.65 14.03
C PRO A 700 4.54 8.10 13.05
N VAL A 701 4.39 7.70 11.79
CA VAL A 701 5.28 7.99 10.66
C VAL A 701 5.10 9.44 10.23
N LEU A 702 6.21 10.11 9.97
CA LEU A 702 6.27 11.48 9.47
C LEU A 702 6.49 11.48 7.95
N ASN A 703 5.88 12.44 7.26
CA ASN A 703 6.13 12.73 5.86
C ASN A 703 7.44 13.54 5.70
N PRO A 704 7.90 13.79 4.46
CA PRO A 704 9.11 14.56 4.20
C PRO A 704 9.11 15.99 4.77
N ASP A 705 7.94 16.58 5.03
CA ASP A 705 7.78 17.90 5.64
C ASP A 705 7.84 17.87 7.18
N GLY A 706 8.01 16.68 7.78
CA GLY A 706 8.04 16.47 9.22
C GLY A 706 6.66 16.44 9.88
N LEU A 707 5.58 16.33 9.11
CA LEU A 707 4.21 16.22 9.58
C LEU A 707 3.77 14.75 9.64
N THR A 708 2.92 14.40 10.59
CA THR A 708 2.42 13.03 10.73
C THR A 708 1.51 12.66 9.55
N TYR A 709 1.75 11.51 8.91
CA TYR A 709 0.84 11.01 7.88
C TYR A 709 -0.58 10.80 8.42
N SER A 710 -1.58 10.81 7.55
CA SER A 710 -2.97 10.49 7.92
C SER A 710 -3.06 9.11 8.58
N PRO A 711 -3.79 8.97 9.70
CA PRO A 711 -4.15 7.65 10.25
C PRO A 711 -4.84 6.72 9.23
N ARG A 712 -5.56 7.29 8.24
CA ARG A 712 -6.16 6.52 7.14
C ARG A 712 -5.10 5.86 6.24
N TYR A 713 -3.86 6.32 6.27
CA TYR A 713 -2.78 5.79 5.44
C TYR A 713 -1.84 4.86 6.23
N GLN A 714 -1.50 5.25 7.46
CA GLN A 714 -0.49 4.57 8.28
C GLN A 714 -1.04 3.77 9.48
N GLY A 715 -2.33 3.87 9.76
CA GLY A 715 -2.93 3.32 10.99
C GLY A 715 -2.31 3.94 12.25
N ALA A 716 -1.96 3.11 13.22
CA ALA A 716 -1.31 3.52 14.46
C ALA A 716 0.16 3.93 14.29
N GLY A 717 0.74 3.70 13.11
CA GLY A 717 2.13 4.03 12.79
C GLY A 717 2.98 2.81 12.51
N PHE A 718 4.30 3.02 12.46
CA PHE A 718 5.28 2.00 12.16
C PHE A 718 5.53 1.08 13.37
N GLU A 719 5.42 -0.22 13.14
CA GLU A 719 5.59 -1.22 14.18
C GLU A 719 7.00 -1.25 14.76
N ASN A 720 7.10 -1.55 16.06
CA ASN A 720 8.38 -1.70 16.75
C ASN A 720 8.27 -2.82 17.79
N ILE A 721 8.94 -3.95 17.54
CA ILE A 721 8.84 -5.15 18.38
C ILE A 721 9.39 -4.87 19.77
N ARG A 722 10.56 -4.22 19.86
CA ARG A 722 11.15 -3.86 21.15
C ARG A 722 10.22 -2.99 21.99
N ALA A 723 9.61 -1.99 21.40
CA ALA A 723 8.65 -1.11 22.07
C ALA A 723 7.44 -1.93 22.56
N ALA A 724 6.85 -2.79 21.71
CA ALA A 724 5.73 -3.65 22.10
C ALA A 724 6.07 -4.60 23.27
N LEU A 725 7.29 -5.17 23.29
CA LEU A 725 7.75 -6.06 24.36
C LEU A 725 8.05 -5.33 25.68
N THR A 726 8.48 -4.06 25.60
CA THR A 726 8.95 -3.31 26.78
C THR A 726 7.94 -2.29 27.31
N ALA A 727 6.87 -2.01 26.56
CA ALA A 727 5.84 -1.04 26.95
C ALA A 727 5.21 -1.37 28.31
N GLY A 728 4.87 -2.65 28.52
CA GLY A 728 4.20 -3.12 29.74
C GLY A 728 2.80 -2.52 29.98
N ALA A 729 2.31 -1.70 29.07
CA ALA A 729 0.97 -1.13 29.06
C ALA A 729 0.51 -0.91 27.61
N TYR A 730 -0.80 -0.87 27.40
CA TYR A 730 -1.41 -0.63 26.09
C TYR A 730 -2.70 0.19 26.23
N ILE A 731 -3.09 0.82 25.13
CA ILE A 731 -4.38 1.49 24.96
C ILE A 731 -5.38 0.47 24.41
N THR A 732 -6.61 0.49 24.92
CA THR A 732 -7.75 -0.21 24.33
C THR A 732 -8.98 0.69 24.36
N THR A 733 -9.91 0.45 23.43
CA THR A 733 -11.14 1.23 23.25
C THR A 733 -12.35 0.31 23.13
N GLU A 734 -13.54 0.87 22.91
CA GLU A 734 -14.78 0.09 22.78
C GLU A 734 -14.76 -0.90 21.61
N CYS A 735 -13.95 -0.69 20.57
CA CYS A 735 -13.82 -1.62 19.44
C CYS A 735 -12.78 -2.74 19.68
N GLY A 736 -12.22 -2.84 20.90
CA GLY A 736 -11.21 -3.84 21.26
C GLY A 736 -9.83 -3.58 20.66
N ARG A 737 -9.60 -2.41 20.07
CA ARG A 737 -8.36 -2.03 19.38
C ARG A 737 -7.85 -0.69 19.90
N ALA A 738 -6.55 -0.44 19.77
CA ALA A 738 -5.93 0.84 20.12
C ALA A 738 -6.20 1.91 19.06
N LYS A 739 -7.47 2.20 18.76
CA LYS A 739 -7.94 3.19 17.78
C LYS A 739 -9.31 3.76 18.19
N LEU A 740 -9.58 5.00 17.79
CA LEU A 740 -10.77 5.76 18.20
C LEU A 740 -11.59 6.16 16.97
N GLU A 741 -12.72 5.50 16.77
CA GLU A 741 -13.63 5.72 15.64
C GLU A 741 -14.85 6.50 16.11
N LEU A 742 -14.82 7.82 15.94
CA LEU A 742 -15.75 8.75 16.59
C LEU A 742 -17.04 8.99 15.79
N GLY A 743 -17.10 8.46 14.56
CA GLY A 743 -18.22 8.64 13.64
C GLY A 743 -18.25 10.03 13.01
N ASP A 744 -19.42 10.39 12.49
CA ASP A 744 -19.64 11.67 11.84
C ASP A 744 -20.23 12.73 12.79
N ASP A 745 -20.07 13.99 12.41
CA ASP A 745 -20.64 15.15 13.07
C ASP A 745 -21.58 15.90 12.09
N PRO A 746 -22.80 15.39 11.87
CA PRO A 746 -23.75 16.00 10.94
C PRO A 746 -24.17 17.41 11.33
N GLN A 747 -24.03 17.75 12.61
CA GLN A 747 -24.36 19.08 13.13
C GLN A 747 -23.20 20.07 13.04
N LYS A 748 -22.02 19.61 12.59
CA LYS A 748 -20.83 20.44 12.43
C LYS A 748 -20.48 21.18 13.72
N THR A 749 -20.54 20.47 14.85
CA THR A 749 -20.21 21.00 16.17
C THR A 749 -18.71 21.28 16.34
N GLY A 750 -17.85 20.50 15.66
CA GLY A 750 -16.40 20.58 15.80
C GLY A 750 -15.89 20.14 17.18
N VAL A 751 -16.66 19.35 17.93
CA VAL A 751 -16.30 18.88 19.28
C VAL A 751 -16.27 17.36 19.33
N TYR A 752 -15.11 16.80 19.68
CA TYR A 752 -14.87 15.36 19.65
C TYR A 752 -14.35 14.85 20.99
N ASN A 753 -14.92 13.76 21.50
CA ASN A 753 -14.52 13.17 22.78
C ASN A 753 -13.83 11.82 22.56
N LEU A 754 -12.55 11.76 22.89
CA LEU A 754 -11.69 10.59 22.74
C LEU A 754 -11.66 9.89 24.10
N ASN A 755 -12.41 8.79 24.21
CA ASN A 755 -12.49 7.98 25.43
C ASN A 755 -11.76 6.65 25.22
N PHE A 756 -10.78 6.35 26.05
CA PHE A 756 -10.00 5.12 25.97
C PHE A 756 -9.54 4.66 27.35
N THR A 757 -9.11 3.41 27.44
CA THR A 757 -8.54 2.83 28.65
C THR A 757 -7.08 2.51 28.44
N VAL A 758 -6.24 2.90 29.40
CA VAL A 758 -4.84 2.45 29.46
C VAL A 758 -4.76 1.30 30.45
N VAL A 759 -4.28 0.14 30.01
CA VAL A 759 -4.12 -1.07 30.82
C VAL A 759 -2.65 -1.27 31.12
N ASN A 760 -2.29 -1.40 32.41
CA ASN A 760 -0.93 -1.67 32.86
C ASN A 760 -0.80 -3.13 33.28
N MET A 761 0.05 -3.88 32.60
CA MET A 761 0.29 -5.30 32.84
C MET A 761 1.41 -5.56 33.87
N THR A 762 2.16 -4.52 34.25
CA THR A 762 3.32 -4.64 35.15
C THR A 762 2.92 -4.58 36.62
N ASP A 763 3.87 -4.93 37.51
CA ASP A 763 3.70 -4.88 38.97
C ASP A 763 4.08 -3.53 39.59
N ALA A 764 4.37 -2.52 38.77
CA ALA A 764 4.65 -1.14 39.17
C ALA A 764 3.66 -0.16 38.52
N ASP A 765 3.35 0.94 39.21
CA ASP A 765 2.54 2.01 38.64
C ASP A 765 3.28 2.64 37.45
N LYS A 766 2.56 2.92 36.36
CA LYS A 766 3.09 3.64 35.20
C LYS A 766 2.53 5.05 35.14
N THR A 767 3.34 6.01 34.69
CA THR A 767 2.90 7.40 34.50
C THR A 767 3.06 7.84 33.07
N TYR A 768 2.06 8.54 32.54
CA TYR A 768 2.05 9.07 31.18
C TYR A 768 1.60 10.53 31.17
N THR A 769 2.10 11.32 30.23
CA THR A 769 1.55 12.64 29.90
C THR A 769 0.70 12.51 28.64
N VAL A 770 -0.58 12.83 28.75
CA VAL A 770 -1.56 12.77 27.65
C VAL A 770 -1.50 14.06 26.83
N ASP A 771 -1.40 13.91 25.52
CA ASP A 771 -1.51 14.99 24.53
C ASP A 771 -2.25 14.48 23.27
N ALA A 772 -2.57 15.37 22.33
CA ALA A 772 -3.14 15.00 21.04
C ALA A 772 -2.63 15.88 19.88
N SER A 773 -2.48 15.30 18.70
CA SER A 773 -2.28 16.03 17.44
C SER A 773 -3.54 15.91 16.59
N VAL A 774 -3.96 17.03 15.98
CA VAL A 774 -5.19 17.11 15.18
C VAL A 774 -4.86 17.63 13.80
N GLN A 775 -5.38 16.96 12.78
CA GLN A 775 -5.16 17.29 11.38
C GLN A 775 -6.41 17.00 10.54
N THR A 776 -6.42 17.53 9.33
CA THR A 776 -7.37 17.23 8.26
C THR A 776 -6.63 17.10 6.93
N GLU A 777 -7.37 17.06 5.83
CA GLU A 777 -6.83 16.96 4.47
C GLU A 777 -6.42 18.35 3.94
N SER A 778 -5.30 18.39 3.21
CA SER A 778 -4.89 19.58 2.48
C SER A 778 -5.61 19.68 1.14
N ALA A 779 -5.87 20.91 0.68
CA ALA A 779 -6.55 21.15 -0.57
C ALA A 779 -5.84 22.20 -1.43
N GLU A 780 -5.94 22.05 -2.74
CA GLU A 780 -5.45 23.00 -3.73
C GLU A 780 -6.53 23.31 -4.79
N THR A 781 -6.43 24.46 -5.46
CA THR A 781 -7.30 24.76 -6.60
C THR A 781 -6.94 23.86 -7.79
N GLY A 782 -7.87 22.98 -8.16
CA GLY A 782 -7.75 22.13 -9.35
C GLY A 782 -8.09 22.86 -10.63
N ARG A 783 -9.27 23.48 -10.72
CA ARG A 783 -9.72 24.23 -11.92
C ARG A 783 -10.48 25.48 -11.55
N ILE A 784 -10.25 26.55 -12.31
CA ILE A 784 -11.08 27.76 -12.32
C ILE A 784 -11.99 27.68 -13.54
N ASN A 785 -13.30 27.55 -13.31
CA ASN A 785 -14.29 27.48 -14.39
C ASN A 785 -14.45 28.85 -15.08
N ALA A 786 -15.04 28.85 -16.28
CA ALA A 786 -15.23 30.06 -17.07
C ALA A 786 -16.06 31.15 -16.35
N ASP A 787 -16.96 30.75 -15.46
CA ASP A 787 -17.80 31.61 -14.63
C ASP A 787 -17.07 32.18 -13.38
N GLY A 788 -15.83 31.75 -13.14
CA GLY A 788 -15.00 32.17 -12.01
C GLY A 788 -15.17 31.32 -10.74
N THR A 789 -16.01 30.29 -10.76
CA THR A 789 -16.08 29.30 -9.68
C THR A 789 -14.84 28.41 -9.65
N ARG A 790 -14.53 27.85 -8.48
CA ARG A 790 -13.36 26.98 -8.29
C ARG A 790 -13.78 25.55 -7.95
N ARG A 791 -13.00 24.59 -8.44
CA ARG A 791 -12.99 23.21 -7.98
C ARG A 791 -11.71 22.95 -7.23
N TYR A 792 -11.83 22.44 -6.01
CA TYR A 792 -10.69 22.11 -5.16
C TYR A 792 -10.41 20.62 -5.18
N LEU A 793 -9.14 20.27 -5.14
CA LEU A 793 -8.64 18.90 -5.13
C LEU A 793 -7.95 18.62 -3.79
N MET A 794 -8.11 17.39 -3.31
CA MET A 794 -7.41 16.88 -2.13
C MET A 794 -6.00 16.52 -2.51
N THR A 795 -5.02 17.07 -1.79
CA THR A 795 -3.59 16.82 -2.06
C THR A 795 -3.09 15.51 -1.45
N GLN A 796 -3.89 14.86 -0.60
CA GLN A 796 -3.52 13.64 0.16
C GLN A 796 -2.32 13.89 1.09
N THR A 797 -2.29 15.08 1.68
CA THR A 797 -1.26 15.51 2.64
C THR A 797 -1.91 16.17 3.86
N PRO A 798 -1.32 16.01 5.05
CA PRO A 798 -1.94 16.51 6.29
C PRO A 798 -1.96 18.05 6.34
N HIS A 799 -3.11 18.62 6.71
CA HIS A 799 -3.25 20.00 7.16
C HIS A 799 -3.41 20.01 8.69
N MET A 800 -2.43 20.55 9.42
CA MET A 800 -2.50 20.59 10.89
C MET A 800 -3.54 21.61 11.37
N LEU A 801 -4.37 21.20 12.33
CA LEU A 801 -5.40 22.04 12.93
C LEU A 801 -4.93 22.58 14.28
N ASN A 802 -5.33 23.82 14.60
CA ASN A 802 -4.93 24.51 15.83
C ASN A 802 -5.95 24.31 16.96
N SER A 803 -6.57 23.14 17.00
CA SER A 803 -7.71 22.83 17.86
C SER A 803 -7.38 22.89 19.36
N GLU A 804 -8.37 23.29 20.17
CA GLU A 804 -8.23 23.31 21.63
C GLU A 804 -8.35 21.90 22.20
N ILE A 805 -7.40 21.52 23.07
CA ILE A 805 -7.34 20.20 23.70
C ILE A 805 -7.60 20.34 25.20
N ALA A 806 -8.66 19.70 25.68
CA ALA A 806 -9.01 19.59 27.10
C ALA A 806 -8.87 18.14 27.59
N GLY A 807 -8.57 17.95 28.87
CA GLY A 807 -8.36 16.61 29.45
C GLY A 807 -6.92 16.07 29.30
N GLY A 808 -6.01 16.85 28.71
CA GLY A 808 -4.58 16.53 28.68
C GLY A 808 -3.87 16.65 30.03
N GLY A 809 -2.68 16.07 30.14
CA GLY A 809 -1.83 16.13 31.34
C GLY A 809 -1.41 14.76 31.89
N MET A 810 -0.78 14.77 33.08
CA MET A 810 -0.20 13.56 33.66
C MET A 810 -1.27 12.62 34.26
N ILE A 811 -1.23 11.36 33.87
CA ILE A 811 -2.01 10.25 34.44
C ILE A 811 -1.10 9.25 35.15
N THR A 812 -1.66 8.46 36.05
CA THR A 812 -1.00 7.32 36.69
C THR A 812 -1.89 6.10 36.54
N VAL A 813 -1.35 5.05 35.94
CA VAL A 813 -2.02 3.76 35.73
C VAL A 813 -1.49 2.78 36.77
N PRO A 814 -2.33 2.32 37.72
CA PRO A 814 -1.87 1.48 38.82
C PRO A 814 -1.30 0.14 38.33
N ALA A 815 -0.34 -0.42 39.06
CA ALA A 815 0.19 -1.76 38.84
C ALA A 815 -0.92 -2.81 38.66
N GLY A 816 -0.86 -3.60 37.58
CA GLY A 816 -1.85 -4.63 37.24
C GLY A 816 -3.28 -4.12 37.07
N GLY A 817 -3.48 -2.81 36.90
CA GLY A 817 -4.78 -2.16 36.79
C GLY A 817 -4.91 -1.32 35.53
N SER A 818 -5.98 -0.54 35.46
CA SER A 818 -6.27 0.31 34.31
C SER A 818 -6.72 1.71 34.73
N THR A 819 -6.73 2.64 33.78
CA THR A 819 -7.23 4.00 33.98
C THR A 819 -7.97 4.45 32.72
N GLU A 820 -9.21 4.91 32.91
CA GLU A 820 -9.98 5.56 31.85
C GLU A 820 -9.47 6.99 31.64
N VAL A 821 -9.31 7.37 30.38
CA VAL A 821 -8.83 8.68 29.94
C VAL A 821 -9.85 9.27 28.97
N SER A 822 -10.11 10.57 29.12
CA SER A 822 -11.02 11.31 28.26
C SER A 822 -10.34 12.60 27.82
N VAL A 823 -10.17 12.76 26.51
CA VAL A 823 -9.61 13.96 25.86
C VAL A 823 -10.70 14.58 24.99
N THR A 824 -10.95 15.88 25.14
CA THR A 824 -11.90 16.60 24.29
C THR A 824 -11.13 17.51 23.33
N ILE A 825 -11.37 17.33 22.04
CA ILE A 825 -10.88 18.21 20.96
C ILE A 825 -12.00 19.18 20.59
N THR A 826 -11.69 20.46 20.47
CA THR A 826 -12.61 21.50 19.97
C THR A 826 -11.94 22.28 18.84
N LEU A 827 -12.50 22.21 17.63
CA LEU A 827 -12.01 22.96 16.47
C LEU A 827 -12.13 24.47 16.72
N THR A 828 -11.12 25.22 16.31
CA THR A 828 -11.16 26.68 16.37
C THR A 828 -12.01 27.27 15.24
N GLU A 829 -12.34 28.57 15.33
CA GLU A 829 -13.02 29.27 14.23
C GLU A 829 -12.20 29.26 12.92
N GLU A 830 -10.86 29.24 13.02
CA GLU A 830 -9.96 29.17 11.86
C GLU A 830 -9.98 27.78 11.21
N ASP A 831 -9.92 26.71 12.03
CA ASP A 831 -10.03 25.33 11.57
C ASP A 831 -11.33 25.10 10.79
N ILE A 832 -12.46 25.55 11.37
CA ILE A 832 -13.78 25.44 10.74
C ILE A 832 -13.84 26.24 9.44
N ALA A 833 -13.31 27.47 9.43
CA ALA A 833 -13.31 28.30 8.23
C ALA A 833 -12.49 27.67 7.09
N TYR A 834 -11.36 27.03 7.40
CA TYR A 834 -10.58 26.26 6.42
C TYR A 834 -11.41 25.09 5.87
N ILE A 835 -11.97 24.27 6.74
CA ILE A 835 -12.76 23.09 6.34
C ILE A 835 -13.95 23.50 5.46
N GLU A 836 -14.73 24.50 5.88
CA GLU A 836 -15.92 24.92 5.14
C GLU A 836 -15.61 25.63 3.82
N ASN A 837 -14.41 26.20 3.68
CA ASN A 837 -13.97 26.82 2.43
C ASN A 837 -13.60 25.78 1.36
N TYR A 838 -12.93 24.69 1.76
CA TYR A 838 -12.38 23.71 0.82
C TYR A 838 -13.23 22.45 0.68
N PHE A 839 -13.96 22.02 1.71
CA PHE A 839 -14.64 20.72 1.77
C PHE A 839 -16.15 20.90 1.99
N PRO A 840 -16.92 21.20 0.93
CA PRO A 840 -18.33 21.58 1.06
C PRO A 840 -19.21 20.48 1.66
N ASN A 841 -18.85 19.21 1.42
CA ASN A 841 -19.56 18.04 1.94
C ASN A 841 -18.99 17.50 3.25
N GLY A 842 -18.02 18.20 3.85
CA GLY A 842 -17.31 17.75 5.04
C GLY A 842 -16.02 17.00 4.73
N ILE A 843 -15.22 16.78 5.76
CA ILE A 843 -13.91 16.12 5.68
C ILE A 843 -13.55 15.47 7.02
N TYR A 844 -12.56 14.60 7.01
CA TYR A 844 -12.05 13.96 8.23
C TYR A 844 -11.43 14.98 9.19
N VAL A 845 -11.66 14.77 10.48
CA VAL A 845 -10.89 15.36 11.58
C VAL A 845 -10.23 14.20 12.29
N GLU A 846 -8.91 14.13 12.19
CA GLU A 846 -8.15 12.93 12.52
C GLU A 846 -6.82 13.29 13.19
N GLY A 847 -6.10 12.28 13.66
CA GLY A 847 -4.78 12.46 14.25
C GLY A 847 -4.50 11.39 15.29
N PHE A 848 -3.72 11.75 16.30
CA PHE A 848 -3.26 10.80 17.32
C PHE A 848 -3.48 11.37 18.72
N VAL A 849 -3.95 10.53 19.65
CA VAL A 849 -3.70 10.75 21.07
C VAL A 849 -2.35 10.11 21.41
N THR A 850 -1.51 10.82 22.15
CA THR A 850 -0.18 10.36 22.55
C THR A 850 -0.06 10.35 24.08
N LEU A 851 0.63 9.34 24.58
CA LEU A 851 0.91 9.11 25.99
C LEU A 851 2.43 9.04 26.15
N THR A 852 3.07 10.18 26.44
CA THR A 852 4.51 10.22 26.66
C THR A 852 4.85 9.62 28.02
N ALA A 853 5.72 8.62 28.06
CA ALA A 853 6.10 7.93 29.28
C ALA A 853 6.85 8.87 30.24
N GLY A 854 6.47 8.85 31.52
CA GLY A 854 7.14 9.66 32.56
C GLY A 854 8.46 9.07 33.07
N GLU A 855 8.77 7.82 32.71
CA GLU A 855 9.96 7.09 33.14
C GLU A 855 11.11 7.22 32.14
N GLU A 856 12.34 7.21 32.65
CA GLU A 856 13.54 7.20 31.81
C GLU A 856 13.63 5.87 31.04
N ASN A 857 13.59 5.94 29.70
CA ASN A 857 13.44 4.79 28.78
C ASN A 857 12.08 4.09 28.80
N GLY A 858 11.03 4.76 29.32
CA GLY A 858 9.67 4.30 29.12
C GLY A 858 9.27 4.34 27.63
N VAL A 859 8.30 3.52 27.24
CA VAL A 859 7.75 3.49 25.89
C VAL A 859 6.54 4.40 25.81
N ASP A 860 6.58 5.36 24.89
CA ASP A 860 5.43 6.20 24.56
C ASP A 860 4.35 5.34 23.89
N LEU A 861 3.10 5.62 24.22
CA LEU A 861 1.96 4.96 23.57
C LEU A 861 1.21 5.96 22.69
N SER A 862 0.60 5.48 21.61
CA SER A 862 -0.28 6.30 20.79
C SER A 862 -1.50 5.52 20.33
N ALA A 863 -2.57 6.23 20.00
CA ALA A 863 -3.72 5.66 19.31
C ALA A 863 -4.24 6.66 18.27
N PRO A 864 -4.49 6.24 17.02
CA PRO A 864 -5.10 7.10 16.04
C PRO A 864 -6.58 7.33 16.37
N PHE A 865 -7.08 8.51 16.02
CA PHE A 865 -8.50 8.81 16.04
C PHE A 865 -8.97 9.34 14.69
N LEU A 866 -10.26 9.13 14.42
CA LEU A 866 -10.92 9.53 13.19
C LEU A 866 -12.35 9.97 13.52
N ALA A 867 -12.69 11.18 13.08
CA ALA A 867 -14.03 11.71 13.02
C ALA A 867 -14.29 12.29 11.63
N PHE A 868 -15.54 12.58 11.31
CA PHE A 868 -15.91 13.27 10.07
C PHE A 868 -16.71 14.54 10.37
N TYR A 869 -16.17 15.72 10.05
CA TYR A 869 -16.90 16.99 10.18
C TYR A 869 -17.92 17.13 9.04
N GLY A 870 -19.17 16.75 9.27
CA GLY A 870 -20.22 16.70 8.26
C GLY A 870 -21.10 15.46 8.39
N ASP A 871 -22.03 15.29 7.45
CA ASP A 871 -22.90 14.11 7.37
C ASP A 871 -22.27 13.10 6.39
N TRP A 872 -21.71 12.02 6.92
CA TRP A 872 -21.02 11.00 6.11
C TRP A 872 -21.98 10.25 5.19
N LEU A 873 -23.25 10.12 5.58
CA LEU A 873 -24.27 9.42 4.80
C LEU A 873 -24.84 10.31 3.69
N ALA A 874 -24.64 11.63 3.75
CA ALA A 874 -25.04 12.55 2.70
C ALA A 874 -24.08 12.60 1.49
N LEU A 875 -22.88 12.01 1.59
CA LEU A 875 -21.92 11.97 0.48
C LEU A 875 -22.48 11.18 -0.72
N PRO A 876 -22.33 11.70 -1.96
CA PRO A 876 -22.85 11.04 -3.15
C PRO A 876 -22.15 9.71 -3.39
N ALA A 877 -22.92 8.63 -3.54
CA ALA A 877 -22.36 7.31 -3.88
C ALA A 877 -22.00 7.19 -5.37
N ILE A 878 -22.71 7.92 -6.24
CA ILE A 878 -22.56 7.91 -7.69
C ILE A 878 -21.91 9.21 -8.14
N GLU A 879 -20.98 9.12 -9.08
CA GLU A 879 -20.39 10.25 -9.78
C GLU A 879 -21.50 11.14 -10.37
N GLN A 880 -21.43 12.45 -10.19
CA GLN A 880 -22.54 13.32 -10.61
C GLN A 880 -22.45 13.71 -12.09
N SER A 881 -21.25 13.67 -12.67
CA SER A 881 -21.03 14.04 -14.06
C SER A 881 -21.56 12.99 -15.03
N SER A 882 -22.46 13.40 -15.94
CA SER A 882 -22.98 12.55 -17.00
C SER A 882 -22.88 13.21 -18.37
N TYR A 883 -22.71 12.37 -19.41
CA TYR A 883 -22.72 12.82 -20.82
C TYR A 883 -24.05 13.48 -21.25
N TYR A 884 -25.09 13.40 -20.42
CA TYR A 884 -26.39 14.03 -20.66
C TYR A 884 -26.47 15.48 -20.16
N ASP A 885 -25.58 15.90 -19.25
CA ASP A 885 -25.63 17.20 -18.58
C ASP A 885 -24.69 18.25 -19.19
N PHE A 886 -23.88 17.89 -20.18
CA PHE A 886 -23.00 18.83 -20.88
C PHE A 886 -23.80 19.84 -21.71
N THR A 887 -23.85 21.10 -21.25
CA THR A 887 -24.57 22.20 -21.93
C THR A 887 -23.70 23.03 -22.86
N GLU A 888 -22.37 23.06 -22.68
CA GLU A 888 -21.41 23.77 -23.52
C GLU A 888 -20.29 22.83 -23.97
N ILE A 889 -20.29 22.53 -25.27
CA ILE A 889 -19.38 21.58 -25.93
C ILE A 889 -17.94 22.13 -26.06
N GLU A 890 -17.75 23.44 -25.88
CA GLU A 890 -16.50 24.14 -26.20
C GLU A 890 -15.53 24.31 -25.01
N THR A 891 -15.97 24.15 -23.75
CA THR A 891 -15.11 24.39 -22.57
C THR A 891 -14.44 23.14 -22.02
N GLY A 892 -14.95 21.94 -22.33
CA GLY A 892 -14.39 20.67 -21.82
C GLY A 892 -14.49 20.49 -20.30
N GLU A 893 -15.33 21.28 -19.62
CA GLU A 893 -15.51 21.25 -18.16
C GLU A 893 -16.20 19.95 -17.72
N CYS A 894 -15.42 19.00 -17.22
CA CYS A 894 -15.90 17.74 -16.64
C CYS A 894 -15.47 17.68 -15.17
N ASP A 895 -16.43 17.42 -14.27
CA ASP A 895 -16.16 17.26 -12.84
C ASP A 895 -16.07 15.79 -12.41
N ALA A 896 -16.05 14.84 -13.36
CA ALA A 896 -15.85 13.44 -13.01
C ALA A 896 -14.44 13.21 -12.46
N THR A 897 -14.34 12.57 -11.30
CA THR A 897 -13.06 12.09 -10.76
C THR A 897 -12.64 10.80 -11.46
N HIS A 898 -13.58 9.87 -11.64
CA HIS A 898 -13.28 8.55 -12.19
C HIS A 898 -13.72 8.42 -13.64
N VAL A 899 -15.03 8.41 -13.87
CA VAL A 899 -15.60 8.19 -15.21
C VAL A 899 -16.87 8.99 -15.37
N VAL A 900 -17.08 9.55 -16.55
CA VAL A 900 -18.34 10.23 -16.87
C VAL A 900 -19.41 9.20 -17.12
N ASN A 901 -20.54 9.30 -16.40
CA ASN A 901 -21.65 8.36 -16.53
C ASN A 901 -22.23 8.36 -17.95
N GLY A 902 -22.43 7.17 -18.52
CA GLY A 902 -22.93 7.00 -19.87
C GLY A 902 -23.62 5.66 -20.12
N VAL A 903 -24.56 5.67 -21.06
CA VAL A 903 -25.22 4.47 -21.59
C VAL A 903 -24.83 4.33 -23.06
N TYR A 904 -24.50 3.11 -23.48
CA TYR A 904 -23.98 2.79 -24.81
C TYR A 904 -24.84 1.74 -25.50
N THR A 905 -24.86 1.85 -26.83
CA THR A 905 -25.54 0.93 -27.73
C THR A 905 -24.66 0.64 -28.93
N TYR A 906 -24.73 -0.56 -29.47
CA TYR A 906 -23.98 -0.96 -30.66
C TYR A 906 -24.67 -0.46 -31.94
N ASP A 907 -23.89 0.12 -32.86
CA ASP A 907 -24.37 0.55 -34.17
C ASP A 907 -23.55 -0.13 -35.28
N ALA A 908 -24.14 -1.16 -35.89
CA ALA A 908 -23.50 -1.93 -36.96
C ALA A 908 -23.14 -1.11 -38.21
N ASN A 909 -23.67 0.11 -38.41
CA ASN A 909 -23.23 0.95 -39.52
C ASN A 909 -21.81 1.48 -39.33
N TYR A 910 -21.40 1.65 -38.07
CA TYR A 910 -20.10 2.19 -37.68
C TYR A 910 -19.17 1.11 -37.09
N ASP A 911 -19.70 -0.08 -36.77
CA ASP A 911 -18.96 -1.18 -36.12
C ASP A 911 -18.41 -0.76 -34.75
N GLU A 912 -19.17 0.06 -34.02
CA GLU A 912 -18.75 0.72 -32.79
C GLU A 912 -19.87 0.79 -31.75
N TYR A 913 -19.50 0.83 -30.47
CA TYR A 913 -20.40 1.21 -29.38
C TYR A 913 -20.51 2.73 -29.28
N ILE A 914 -21.72 3.25 -29.41
CA ILE A 914 -21.99 4.69 -29.40
C ILE A 914 -22.78 5.05 -28.15
N GLY A 915 -22.34 6.11 -27.46
CA GLY A 915 -23.06 6.64 -26.30
C GLY A 915 -24.39 7.30 -26.70
N LEU A 916 -25.43 7.12 -25.89
CA LEU A 916 -26.74 7.75 -26.11
C LEU A 916 -26.69 9.28 -25.83
N GLY A 917 -25.70 9.78 -25.09
CA GLY A 917 -25.52 11.20 -24.70
C GLY A 917 -24.64 12.04 -25.64
N THR A 918 -24.11 13.17 -25.16
CA THR A 918 -23.09 13.96 -25.87
C THR A 918 -21.70 13.39 -25.58
N SER A 919 -20.90 13.05 -26.59
CA SER A 919 -19.53 12.55 -26.38
C SER A 919 -18.50 13.70 -26.34
N MET A 920 -17.60 13.70 -25.35
CA MET A 920 -16.46 14.65 -25.29
C MET A 920 -15.40 14.37 -26.36
N ALA A 921 -15.23 13.10 -26.78
CA ALA A 921 -14.28 12.74 -27.84
C ALA A 921 -14.78 13.15 -29.24
N TRP A 922 -16.10 13.32 -29.38
CA TRP A 922 -16.75 13.67 -30.64
C TRP A 922 -17.85 14.71 -30.39
N PRO A 923 -17.48 15.98 -30.13
CA PRO A 923 -18.38 17.05 -29.72
C PRO A 923 -19.56 17.33 -30.68
N ASN A 924 -19.50 16.81 -31.91
CA ASN A 924 -20.55 16.94 -32.93
C ASN A 924 -21.27 15.62 -33.29
N ASN A 925 -21.07 14.55 -32.53
CA ASN A 925 -21.52 13.20 -32.89
C ASN A 925 -22.50 12.56 -31.90
N SER A 926 -23.37 13.36 -31.26
CA SER A 926 -24.44 12.80 -30.44
C SER A 926 -25.51 12.15 -31.32
N VAL A 927 -25.83 10.90 -31.00
CA VAL A 927 -26.80 10.04 -31.70
C VAL A 927 -28.19 10.66 -31.77
N TYR A 928 -28.55 11.43 -30.74
CA TYR A 928 -29.85 12.05 -30.54
C TYR A 928 -29.73 13.57 -30.41
N SER A 929 -29.14 14.20 -31.42
CA SER A 929 -28.85 15.64 -31.41
C SER A 929 -29.85 16.49 -32.20
N THR A 930 -29.81 17.79 -31.94
CA THR A 930 -30.37 18.84 -32.80
C THR A 930 -29.31 19.91 -33.06
N GLU A 931 -29.29 20.46 -34.27
CA GLU A 931 -28.41 21.58 -34.60
C GLU A 931 -29.04 22.89 -34.10
N GLU A 932 -28.33 23.61 -33.24
CA GLU A 932 -28.74 24.92 -32.74
C GLU A 932 -27.54 25.87 -32.80
N LEU A 933 -27.66 26.98 -33.55
CA LEU A 933 -26.59 27.98 -33.76
C LEU A 933 -25.25 27.41 -34.30
N GLY A 934 -25.28 26.27 -35.00
CA GLY A 934 -24.09 25.63 -35.58
C GLY A 934 -23.42 24.60 -34.66
N THR A 935 -24.02 24.30 -33.50
CA THR A 935 -23.54 23.30 -32.55
C THR A 935 -24.56 22.16 -32.42
N MET A 936 -24.09 20.92 -32.39
CA MET A 936 -24.94 19.73 -32.23
C MET A 936 -25.22 19.48 -30.75
N ARG A 937 -26.45 19.68 -30.29
CA ARG A 937 -26.84 19.53 -28.88
C ARG A 937 -27.64 18.25 -28.66
N TYR A 938 -27.29 17.50 -27.62
CA TYR A 938 -28.07 16.34 -27.16
C TYR A 938 -29.50 16.73 -26.76
N VAL A 939 -30.47 15.83 -27.02
CA VAL A 939 -31.88 16.03 -26.68
C VAL A 939 -32.41 14.83 -25.90
N ALA A 940 -32.59 14.99 -24.58
CA ALA A 940 -32.96 13.90 -23.67
C ALA A 940 -34.21 13.10 -24.06
N ASN A 941 -35.24 13.76 -24.58
CA ASN A 941 -36.50 13.10 -24.94
C ASN A 941 -36.45 12.27 -26.24
N ARG A 942 -35.27 12.15 -26.88
CA ARG A 942 -35.07 11.38 -28.11
C ARG A 942 -34.36 10.05 -27.87
N ASN A 943 -33.94 9.75 -26.65
CA ASN A 943 -33.34 8.45 -26.33
C ASN A 943 -34.30 7.31 -26.72
N ALA A 944 -33.88 6.47 -27.65
CA ALA A 944 -34.63 5.31 -28.12
C ALA A 944 -33.69 4.14 -28.46
N ILE A 945 -34.24 2.93 -28.42
CA ILE A 945 -33.68 1.73 -29.04
C ILE A 945 -34.75 1.13 -29.95
N SER A 946 -34.35 0.38 -30.97
CA SER A 946 -35.27 -0.20 -31.95
C SER A 946 -35.02 -1.69 -32.14
N PRO A 947 -35.38 -2.56 -31.16
CA PRO A 947 -35.12 -4.00 -31.15
C PRO A 947 -35.86 -4.72 -32.30
N ASN A 948 -35.36 -4.56 -33.52
CA ASN A 948 -35.95 -5.02 -34.76
C ASN A 948 -35.04 -6.06 -35.47
N GLY A 949 -33.82 -6.26 -34.97
CA GLY A 949 -32.88 -7.28 -35.40
C GLY A 949 -31.98 -6.84 -36.56
N ASP A 950 -31.88 -5.54 -36.83
CA ASP A 950 -30.98 -4.96 -37.83
C ASP A 950 -29.56 -4.70 -37.29
N SER A 951 -29.32 -4.99 -36.01
CA SER A 951 -28.05 -4.74 -35.29
C SER A 951 -27.70 -3.26 -35.20
N ILE A 952 -28.67 -2.36 -35.39
CA ILE A 952 -28.50 -0.91 -35.27
C ILE A 952 -29.32 -0.45 -34.07
N ARG A 953 -28.66 -0.27 -32.93
CA ARG A 953 -29.29 0.23 -31.69
C ARG A 953 -30.47 -0.62 -31.24
N ASP A 954 -30.32 -1.93 -31.37
CA ASP A 954 -31.34 -2.91 -30.99
C ASP A 954 -31.48 -3.03 -29.46
N ALA A 955 -30.41 -2.76 -28.71
CA ALA A 955 -30.35 -2.96 -27.25
C ALA A 955 -29.55 -1.85 -26.55
N ILE A 956 -29.61 -1.85 -25.21
CA ILE A 956 -28.61 -1.18 -24.37
C ILE A 956 -27.51 -2.22 -24.12
N ASP A 957 -26.33 -1.98 -24.65
CA ASP A 957 -25.24 -2.97 -24.64
C ASP A 957 -24.25 -2.74 -23.48
N ALA A 958 -24.10 -1.50 -23.03
CA ALA A 958 -23.29 -1.20 -21.84
C ALA A 958 -23.83 0.01 -21.08
N ILE A 959 -23.70 -0.05 -19.75
CA ILE A 959 -23.97 1.07 -18.84
C ILE A 959 -22.69 1.26 -18.04
N VAL A 960 -22.12 2.47 -18.09
CA VAL A 960 -20.91 2.84 -17.37
C VAL A 960 -21.29 3.88 -16.34
N ILE A 961 -21.15 3.53 -15.06
CA ILE A 961 -21.44 4.40 -13.92
C ILE A 961 -20.21 4.47 -13.04
N GLY A 962 -19.76 5.68 -12.75
CA GLY A 962 -18.74 5.95 -11.75
C GLY A 962 -19.35 5.90 -10.36
N LEU A 963 -18.71 5.16 -9.46
CA LEU A 963 -19.08 5.10 -8.04
C LEU A 963 -18.00 5.80 -7.23
N ASN A 964 -18.39 6.82 -6.47
CA ASN A 964 -17.50 7.50 -5.53
C ASN A 964 -17.39 6.69 -4.22
N ARG A 965 -18.37 5.82 -3.95
CA ARG A 965 -18.48 5.04 -2.71
C ARG A 965 -18.88 3.61 -3.01
N ASN A 966 -18.52 2.71 -2.10
CA ASN A 966 -19.03 1.35 -2.14
C ASN A 966 -20.57 1.37 -2.03
N VAL A 967 -21.23 0.48 -2.75
CA VAL A 967 -22.67 0.31 -2.69
C VAL A 967 -23.00 -1.14 -2.38
N GLU A 968 -23.88 -1.37 -1.41
CA GLU A 968 -24.30 -2.70 -0.97
C GLU A 968 -25.18 -3.40 -2.03
N ASN A 969 -26.05 -2.65 -2.69
CA ASN A 969 -27.04 -3.17 -3.63
C ASN A 969 -27.12 -2.29 -4.88
N PHE A 970 -26.33 -2.62 -5.89
CA PHE A 970 -26.37 -1.96 -7.18
C PHE A 970 -27.24 -2.74 -8.17
N TYR A 971 -28.14 -2.07 -8.87
CA TYR A 971 -29.00 -2.72 -9.86
C TYR A 971 -29.45 -1.75 -10.95
N TYR A 972 -29.79 -2.31 -12.11
CA TYR A 972 -30.43 -1.59 -13.21
C TYR A 972 -31.88 -2.05 -13.34
N SER A 973 -32.81 -1.13 -13.59
CA SER A 973 -34.22 -1.47 -13.82
C SER A 973 -34.82 -0.69 -15.00
N VAL A 974 -35.62 -1.36 -15.82
CA VAL A 974 -36.45 -0.72 -16.86
C VAL A 974 -37.88 -0.61 -16.34
N VAL A 975 -38.32 0.62 -16.12
CA VAL A 975 -39.64 0.93 -15.54
C VAL A 975 -40.48 1.75 -16.51
N ASN A 976 -41.77 1.45 -16.55
CA ASN A 976 -42.74 2.28 -17.24
C ASN A 976 -42.87 3.63 -16.53
N ALA A 977 -42.45 4.72 -17.17
CA ALA A 977 -42.42 6.05 -16.56
C ALA A 977 -43.79 6.57 -16.08
N GLU A 978 -44.90 6.15 -16.70
CA GLU A 978 -46.25 6.60 -16.32
C GLU A 978 -46.89 5.76 -15.21
N THR A 979 -46.63 4.45 -15.20
CA THR A 979 -47.30 3.50 -14.31
C THR A 979 -46.41 2.97 -13.17
N GLY A 980 -45.09 3.11 -13.28
CA GLY A 980 -44.11 2.56 -12.35
C GLY A 980 -43.91 1.04 -12.44
N VAL A 981 -44.53 0.36 -13.40
CA VAL A 981 -44.36 -1.09 -13.58
C VAL A 981 -42.95 -1.40 -14.05
N GLU A 982 -42.23 -2.25 -13.31
CA GLU A 982 -40.91 -2.76 -13.66
C GLU A 982 -41.04 -3.90 -14.68
N TYR A 983 -40.36 -3.76 -15.82
CA TYR A 983 -40.33 -4.76 -16.90
C TYR A 983 -39.06 -5.60 -16.89
N TYR A 984 -37.97 -5.07 -16.34
CA TYR A 984 -36.67 -5.72 -16.28
C TYR A 984 -35.91 -5.20 -15.07
N ARG A 985 -35.14 -6.09 -14.43
CA ARG A 985 -34.23 -5.79 -13.35
C ARG A 985 -32.97 -6.65 -13.49
N LYS A 986 -31.80 -6.04 -13.33
CA LYS A 986 -30.51 -6.72 -13.24
C LYS A 986 -29.84 -6.31 -11.94
N ASP A 987 -29.80 -7.22 -10.98
CA ASP A 987 -29.11 -7.03 -9.70
C ASP A 987 -27.62 -7.36 -9.86
N LEU A 988 -26.76 -6.53 -9.30
CA LEU A 988 -25.30 -6.68 -9.30
C LEU A 988 -24.76 -6.88 -7.88
N GLY A 989 -25.59 -6.70 -6.85
CA GLY A 989 -25.20 -6.87 -5.44
C GLY A 989 -24.22 -5.80 -4.98
N PHE A 990 -23.26 -6.20 -4.14
CA PHE A 990 -22.21 -5.32 -3.65
C PHE A 990 -21.26 -4.92 -4.79
N VAL A 991 -21.06 -3.62 -4.96
CA VAL A 991 -20.10 -3.08 -5.94
C VAL A 991 -19.19 -2.07 -5.22
N PRO A 992 -17.86 -2.27 -5.22
CA PRO A 992 -16.94 -1.31 -4.64
C PRO A 992 -16.90 -0.03 -5.49
N LYS A 993 -16.43 1.06 -4.90
CA LYS A 993 -16.20 2.33 -5.61
C LYS A 993 -15.26 2.15 -6.81
N THR A 994 -15.38 3.03 -7.79
CA THR A 994 -14.58 3.03 -9.00
C THR A 994 -13.14 3.48 -8.71
N TYR A 995 -12.18 2.84 -9.36
CA TYR A 995 -10.77 3.23 -9.32
C TYR A 995 -10.05 2.78 -10.61
N TYR A 996 -8.83 3.28 -10.79
CA TYR A 996 -7.94 2.91 -11.89
C TYR A 996 -6.73 2.11 -11.36
N ASN A 997 -6.20 1.22 -12.19
CA ASN A 997 -4.95 0.49 -11.91
C ASN A 997 -3.93 0.75 -13.02
#